data_AF-A0A1X0IGE2-F1
#
_entry.id   AF-A0A1X0IGE2-F1
#
_cell.length_a   1.000
_cell.length_b   1.000
_cell.length_c   1.000
_cell.angle_alpha   90.00
_cell.angle_beta   90.00
_cell.angle_gamma   90.00
#
_symmetry.space_group_name_H-M   'P 1'
#
loop_
_entity.id
_entity.type
_entity.pdbx_description
1 polymer ?
#
loop_
_entity_poly.entity_id
_entity_poly.type
_entity_poly.pdbx_seq_one_letter_code
_entity_poly.pdbx_strand_id
1 'polypeptide(L)'
;MRRSVTTSPPARRIASVVGLLLLGYLCLLALRPSTSDALPSWLRWFGQPGSGPTLLVTLAILAFFVMAFRSAGVGRTTGISFTVIAALISLTGILGLSSYWSCHDANHPALFTPLMATASLVKGSTGDYSLGGRPCPTPTPIALEVARVTALAAIFTGLGGVVIAAFRSQVDRLRANLADSVTAVVGIDDDTQSMISGIAQTLDRRNTLVVITNAGDDHVTRARRQGARVVLVDFSTPSTLVSLRLWRHLTRLYLMAPDPAINLLWLDLIGRRLAEVGHKQRLPLIVRMDDPWLAEAWRAQQFGGSGNRWAADVVGKYEVTAGRLLDGIIEAKTIRRVFVCGTSQLTLALCADLTRRALERDFYTPPDAVPLPALTLVERDADDYLQDHEFHRQQAGFMSDGPEVDAVSAMPTVPTMLRLIGDANPATSAVILVNTQQAATASRLAARFPEMPVYTSDLNTNLADDAIQVVGRLQSYSLVLDSREGRVQDAWERAARLIHERYVSTIEPGAPRSPAALPWEDLNEFYRGSNRRQVRNALWMVEKIAGHTWNTWGSPPAQLSGNDMAGLPPLEQLALMGFDHDSAMSMARAEHEDWCRYYRRNGWKYGSPRDDSHKIHDKLVDWSAVESTPDLLNAAIRSLAATLWSLRQLGFRSRPMWQTFTRIGTVTAEQRDAPWTWTSDSGHTMRANAGDWAVHEDGKIWSVRDDIFRDTYEPAGDGKWQRSGCVQARPAQAGETIDTLEGPATAADGDWVVRGEAGEQWPVPADEFARRYAEFRPPEESRVLDRGKQ
;
A
#
# COMPACT_ATOMS: atom_id res chain seq x y z
N MET A 1 13.94 -16.67 14.91
CA MET A 1 15.10 -15.76 15.05
C MET A 1 16.32 -16.47 14.45
N ARG A 2 16.73 -16.18 13.21
CA ARG A 2 18.05 -16.57 12.70
C ARG A 2 18.85 -15.28 12.59
N ARG A 3 19.77 -15.04 13.54
CA ARG A 3 20.73 -13.93 13.45
C ARG A 3 21.54 -14.17 12.17
N SER A 4 21.35 -13.36 11.13
CA SER A 4 22.40 -13.20 10.13
C SER A 4 23.55 -12.53 10.87
N VAL A 5 24.60 -13.27 11.18
CA VAL A 5 25.86 -12.70 11.65
C VAL A 5 26.40 -11.88 10.49
N THR A 6 26.04 -10.60 10.42
CA THR A 6 26.73 -9.63 9.59
C THR A 6 28.10 -9.43 10.22
N THR A 7 29.07 -10.20 9.75
CA THR A 7 30.48 -10.04 10.10
C THR A 7 30.91 -8.61 9.78
N SER A 8 31.52 -7.93 10.76
CA SER A 8 31.93 -6.54 10.61
C SER A 8 32.91 -6.38 9.42
N PRO A 9 32.90 -5.24 8.71
CA PRO A 9 33.82 -4.98 7.60
C PRO A 9 35.31 -5.25 7.89
N PRO A 10 35.86 -4.97 9.09
CA PRO A 10 37.25 -5.34 9.40
C PRO A 10 37.46 -6.86 9.48
N ALA A 11 36.50 -7.62 10.06
CA ALA A 11 36.61 -9.07 10.15
C ALA A 11 36.62 -9.75 8.77
N ARG A 12 35.87 -9.22 7.81
CA ARG A 12 35.90 -9.68 6.40
C ARG A 12 37.25 -9.42 5.74
N ARG A 13 37.83 -8.23 5.93
CA ARG A 13 39.15 -7.89 5.38
C ARG A 13 40.25 -8.76 5.97
N ILE A 14 40.23 -8.98 7.28
CA ILE A 14 41.19 -9.85 7.98
C ILE A 14 41.06 -11.29 7.46
N ALA A 15 39.83 -11.82 7.37
CA ALA A 15 39.60 -13.15 6.81
C ALA A 15 40.12 -13.26 5.36
N SER A 16 39.87 -12.26 4.50
CA SER A 16 40.38 -12.18 3.12
C SER A 16 41.90 -12.22 3.03
N VAL A 17 42.59 -11.42 3.85
CA VAL A 17 44.06 -11.41 3.88
C VAL A 17 44.60 -12.76 4.35
N VAL A 18 44.04 -13.32 5.44
CA VAL A 18 44.43 -14.63 5.96
C VAL A 18 44.19 -15.74 4.93
N GLY A 19 43.03 -15.74 4.26
CA GLY A 19 42.71 -16.72 3.23
C GLY A 19 43.64 -16.67 2.02
N LEU A 20 43.98 -15.46 1.53
CA LEU A 20 44.95 -15.29 0.44
C LEU A 20 46.36 -15.73 0.84
N LEU A 21 46.78 -15.45 2.07
CA LEU A 21 48.07 -15.89 2.60
C LEU A 21 48.15 -17.42 2.71
N LEU A 22 47.09 -18.08 3.18
CA LEU A 22 47.03 -19.53 3.26
C LEU A 22 47.05 -20.17 1.87
N LEU A 23 46.29 -19.64 0.91
CA LEU A 23 46.31 -20.13 -0.48
C LEU A 23 47.68 -19.91 -1.15
N GLY A 24 48.27 -18.73 -0.95
CA GLY A 24 49.63 -18.43 -1.44
C GLY A 24 50.68 -19.36 -0.83
N TYR A 25 50.53 -19.70 0.46
CA TYR A 25 51.39 -20.67 1.13
C TYR A 25 51.24 -22.08 0.55
N LEU A 26 50.02 -22.52 0.22
CA LEU A 26 49.81 -23.80 -0.46
C LEU A 26 50.46 -23.85 -1.86
N CYS A 27 50.40 -22.74 -2.63
CA CYS A 27 51.11 -22.63 -3.90
C CYS A 27 52.63 -22.71 -3.71
N LEU A 28 53.15 -22.02 -2.69
CA LEU A 28 54.58 -22.02 -2.37
C LEU A 28 55.08 -23.42 -1.98
N LEU A 29 54.30 -24.16 -1.19
CA LEU A 29 54.59 -25.55 -0.86
C LEU A 29 54.56 -26.48 -2.07
N ALA A 30 53.61 -26.26 -2.99
CA ALA A 30 53.52 -27.03 -4.23
C ALA A 30 54.75 -26.80 -5.13
N LEU A 31 55.25 -25.56 -5.20
CA LEU A 31 56.44 -25.19 -5.97
C LEU A 31 57.76 -25.62 -5.28
N ARG A 32 57.82 -25.55 -3.95
CA ARG A 32 59.01 -25.82 -3.14
C ARG A 32 58.66 -26.56 -1.85
N PRO A 33 58.54 -27.90 -1.87
CA PRO A 33 58.11 -28.69 -0.71
C PRO A 33 58.98 -28.52 0.55
N SER A 34 60.27 -28.22 0.39
CA SER A 34 61.24 -27.99 1.48
C SER A 34 60.95 -26.75 2.33
N THR A 35 60.03 -25.87 1.90
CA THR A 35 59.62 -24.71 2.71
C THR A 35 58.84 -25.10 3.98
N SER A 36 58.28 -26.31 4.02
CA SER A 36 57.62 -26.84 5.23
C SER A 36 58.59 -27.13 6.39
N ASP A 37 59.88 -27.34 6.10
CA ASP A 37 60.90 -27.64 7.12
C ASP A 37 61.20 -26.46 8.05
N ALA A 38 60.97 -25.24 7.55
CA ALA A 38 61.11 -23.99 8.30
C ALA A 38 59.99 -23.75 9.33
N LEU A 39 58.90 -24.53 9.29
CA LEU A 39 57.81 -24.40 10.25
C LEU A 39 58.05 -25.20 11.53
N PRO A 40 57.56 -24.69 12.68
CA PRO A 40 57.47 -25.46 13.92
C PRO A 40 56.71 -26.77 13.72
N SER A 41 57.12 -27.84 14.40
CA SER A 41 56.57 -29.19 14.25
C SER A 41 55.04 -29.25 14.39
N TRP A 42 54.45 -28.42 15.25
CA TRP A 42 53.00 -28.33 15.48
C TRP A 42 52.21 -27.65 14.35
N LEU A 43 52.87 -26.96 13.40
CA LEU A 43 52.26 -26.34 12.21
C LEU A 43 52.50 -27.12 10.92
N ARG A 44 53.40 -28.12 10.93
CA ARG A 44 53.76 -28.88 9.72
C ARG A 44 52.60 -29.67 9.13
N TRP A 45 51.55 -29.96 9.90
CA TRP A 45 50.35 -30.62 9.39
C TRP A 45 49.64 -29.80 8.31
N PHE A 46 49.75 -28.46 8.34
CA PHE A 46 49.10 -27.57 7.37
C PHE A 46 49.93 -27.49 6.10
N GLY A 47 49.46 -28.16 5.04
CA GLY A 47 50.16 -28.22 3.75
C GLY A 47 50.83 -29.55 3.43
N GLN A 48 50.83 -30.50 4.38
CA GLN A 48 51.34 -31.85 4.14
C GLN A 48 50.53 -32.59 3.04
N PRO A 49 51.19 -33.31 2.13
CA PRO A 49 50.52 -34.20 1.18
C PRO A 49 49.57 -35.16 1.91
N GLY A 50 48.31 -35.25 1.46
CA GLY A 50 47.28 -36.10 2.08
C GLY A 50 46.69 -35.59 3.41
N SER A 51 46.99 -34.36 3.83
CA SER A 51 46.46 -33.76 5.07
C SER A 51 44.98 -33.38 4.95
N GLY A 52 44.10 -34.29 5.37
CA GLY A 52 42.64 -34.05 5.46
C GLY A 52 42.25 -32.78 6.23
N PRO A 53 42.85 -32.45 7.39
CA PRO A 53 42.57 -31.20 8.09
C PRO A 53 42.91 -29.94 7.28
N THR A 54 43.99 -29.95 6.49
CA THR A 54 44.37 -28.81 5.63
C THR A 54 43.32 -28.57 4.55
N LEU A 55 42.87 -29.65 3.91
CA LEU A 55 41.82 -29.60 2.90
C LEU A 55 40.52 -29.03 3.48
N LEU A 56 40.07 -29.53 4.63
CA LEU A 56 38.84 -29.08 5.30
C LEU A 56 38.90 -27.59 5.68
N VAL A 57 39.99 -27.13 6.29
CA VAL A 57 40.16 -25.71 6.67
C VAL A 57 40.14 -24.82 5.44
N THR A 58 40.84 -25.21 4.38
CA THR A 58 40.90 -24.43 3.13
C THR A 58 39.53 -24.35 2.46
N LEU A 59 38.78 -25.46 2.39
CA LEU A 59 37.43 -25.48 1.84
C LEU A 59 36.43 -24.69 2.70
N ALA A 60 36.53 -24.75 4.02
CA ALA A 60 35.69 -23.97 4.92
C ALA A 60 35.89 -22.46 4.75
N ILE A 61 37.14 -22.02 4.57
CA ILE A 61 37.49 -20.63 4.29
C ILE A 61 36.92 -20.19 2.93
N LEU A 62 37.06 -21.01 1.88
CA LEU A 62 36.47 -20.74 0.57
C LEU A 62 34.94 -20.67 0.62
N ALA A 63 34.29 -21.59 1.33
CA ALA A 63 32.84 -21.58 1.54
C ALA A 63 32.39 -20.32 2.30
N PHE A 64 33.14 -19.91 3.33
CA PHE A 64 32.90 -18.66 4.05
C PHE A 64 32.98 -17.45 3.12
N PHE A 65 33.96 -17.38 2.21
CA PHE A 65 34.02 -16.30 1.22
C PHE A 65 32.82 -16.29 0.29
N VAL A 66 32.44 -17.44 -0.26
CA VAL A 66 31.26 -17.52 -1.14
C VAL A 66 30.00 -17.08 -0.41
N MET A 67 29.82 -17.48 0.85
CA MET A 67 28.68 -17.05 1.68
C MET A 67 28.73 -15.56 2.04
N ALA A 68 29.89 -15.04 2.42
CA ALA A 68 30.09 -13.63 2.75
C ALA A 68 29.81 -12.75 1.52
N PHE A 69 30.30 -13.15 0.34
CA PHE A 69 30.09 -12.45 -0.92
C PHE A 69 28.62 -12.47 -1.35
N ARG A 70 27.94 -13.63 -1.23
CA ARG A 70 26.49 -13.76 -1.47
C ARG A 70 25.65 -12.91 -0.50
N SER A 71 26.08 -12.76 0.75
CA SER A 71 25.38 -11.96 1.76
C SER A 71 25.55 -10.45 1.59
N ALA A 72 26.61 -10.00 0.92
CA ALA A 72 26.91 -8.59 0.70
C ALA A 72 26.20 -8.01 -0.54
N GLY A 73 25.91 -8.86 -1.54
CA GLY A 73 25.25 -8.45 -2.78
C GLY A 73 23.73 -8.55 -2.71
N VAL A 74 23.08 -7.62 -2.02
CA VAL A 74 21.64 -7.42 -2.16
C VAL A 74 21.39 -6.79 -3.53
N GLY A 75 20.90 -7.56 -4.51
CA GLY A 75 20.31 -7.03 -5.75
C GLY A 75 20.86 -7.52 -7.10
N ARG A 76 21.97 -8.28 -7.18
CA ARG A 76 22.52 -8.75 -8.49
C ARG A 76 22.86 -10.24 -8.50
N THR A 77 21.85 -11.10 -8.44
CA THR A 77 22.04 -12.56 -8.38
C THR A 77 22.73 -13.14 -9.62
N THR A 78 22.56 -12.53 -10.81
CA THR A 78 23.21 -13.02 -12.05
C THR A 78 24.71 -12.72 -12.09
N GLY A 79 25.16 -11.54 -11.66
CA GLY A 79 26.60 -11.19 -11.67
C GLY A 79 27.42 -11.90 -10.58
N ILE A 80 26.78 -12.26 -9.46
CA ILE A 80 27.44 -12.95 -8.34
C ILE A 80 27.84 -14.39 -8.72
N SER A 81 27.01 -15.09 -9.50
CA SER A 81 27.37 -16.44 -9.95
C SER A 81 28.56 -16.43 -10.91
N PHE A 82 28.61 -15.49 -11.86
CA PHE A 82 29.75 -15.38 -12.79
C PHE A 82 31.05 -15.00 -12.08
N THR A 83 31.01 -14.08 -11.11
CA THR A 83 32.19 -13.69 -10.34
C THR A 83 32.71 -14.82 -9.44
N VAL A 84 31.82 -15.59 -8.81
CA VAL A 84 32.19 -16.78 -8.04
C VAL A 84 32.78 -17.85 -8.94
N ILE A 85 32.20 -18.11 -10.11
CA ILE A 85 32.72 -19.08 -11.09
C ILE A 85 34.11 -18.64 -11.58
N ALA A 86 34.28 -17.37 -11.96
CA ALA A 86 35.56 -16.83 -12.40
C ALA A 86 36.63 -16.97 -11.29
N ALA A 87 36.29 -16.64 -10.04
CA ALA A 87 37.20 -16.77 -8.92
C ALA A 87 37.61 -18.23 -8.67
N LEU A 88 36.67 -19.18 -8.71
CA LEU A 88 36.96 -20.61 -8.56
C LEU A 88 37.82 -21.15 -9.72
N ILE A 89 37.59 -20.70 -10.96
CA ILE A 89 38.41 -21.07 -12.12
C ILE A 89 39.81 -20.50 -12.00
N SER A 90 39.97 -19.22 -11.66
CA SER A 90 41.28 -18.60 -11.43
C SER A 90 42.04 -19.30 -10.31
N LEU A 91 41.37 -19.64 -9.22
CA LEU A 91 41.98 -20.37 -8.10
C LEU A 91 42.42 -21.77 -8.52
N THR A 92 41.58 -22.49 -9.26
CA THR A 92 41.92 -23.81 -9.84
C THR A 92 43.15 -23.71 -10.73
N GLY A 93 43.23 -22.68 -11.58
CA GLY A 93 44.37 -22.44 -12.46
C GLY A 93 45.65 -22.17 -11.68
N ILE A 94 45.63 -21.31 -10.66
CA ILE A 94 46.81 -20.96 -9.87
C ILE A 94 47.32 -22.16 -9.07
N LEU A 95 46.44 -22.86 -8.37
CA LEU A 95 46.80 -24.04 -7.56
C LEU A 95 47.24 -25.21 -8.43
N GLY A 96 46.56 -25.45 -9.55
CA GLY A 96 46.91 -26.49 -10.52
C GLY A 96 48.27 -26.24 -11.16
N LEU A 97 48.50 -25.02 -11.65
CA LEU A 97 49.77 -24.64 -12.28
C LEU A 97 50.95 -24.73 -11.31
N SER A 98 50.75 -24.29 -10.07
CA SER A 98 51.76 -24.40 -9.00
C SER A 98 52.09 -25.85 -8.68
N SER A 99 51.09 -26.75 -8.74
CA SER A 99 51.26 -28.18 -8.44
C SER A 99 51.90 -28.97 -9.57
N TYR A 100 51.62 -28.62 -10.82
CA TYR A 100 52.20 -29.28 -11.99
C TYR A 100 53.52 -28.67 -12.44
N TRP A 101 53.98 -27.57 -11.83
CA TRP A 101 55.15 -26.81 -12.30
C TRP A 101 56.42 -27.65 -12.48
N SER A 102 56.64 -28.64 -11.60
CA SER A 102 57.78 -29.55 -11.66
C SER A 102 57.58 -30.77 -12.55
N CYS A 103 56.41 -30.92 -13.19
CA CYS A 103 56.08 -32.06 -14.06
C CYS A 103 56.54 -31.78 -15.50
N HIS A 104 57.84 -31.90 -15.73
CA HIS A 104 58.47 -31.78 -17.04
C HIS A 104 59.70 -32.68 -17.15
N ASP A 105 60.07 -33.07 -18.36
CA ASP A 105 61.28 -33.85 -18.64
C ASP A 105 61.87 -33.44 -20.01
N ALA A 106 62.91 -34.15 -20.48
CA ALA A 106 63.57 -33.84 -21.75
C ALA A 106 62.64 -33.93 -22.98
N ASN A 107 61.55 -34.70 -22.90
CA ASN A 107 60.57 -34.91 -23.97
C ASN A 107 59.28 -34.08 -23.76
N HIS A 108 59.10 -33.47 -22.59
CA HIS A 108 57.91 -32.71 -22.21
C HIS A 108 58.30 -31.30 -21.72
N PRO A 109 58.10 -30.23 -22.52
CA PRO A 109 58.60 -28.89 -22.24
C PRO A 109 58.15 -28.32 -20.88
N ALA A 110 59.06 -27.61 -20.20
CA ALA A 110 58.87 -27.10 -18.83
C ALA A 110 57.72 -26.09 -18.67
N LEU A 111 57.34 -25.36 -19.73
CA LEU A 111 56.23 -24.39 -19.67
C LEU A 111 54.91 -25.00 -20.15
N PHE A 112 54.92 -25.74 -21.26
CA PHE A 112 53.70 -26.22 -21.90
C PHE A 112 53.06 -27.40 -21.18
N THR A 113 53.86 -28.29 -20.60
CA THR A 113 53.36 -29.50 -19.92
C THR A 113 52.53 -29.17 -18.68
N PRO A 114 53.01 -28.32 -17.73
CA PRO A 114 52.21 -27.91 -16.58
C PRO A 114 50.96 -27.12 -16.97
N LEU A 115 51.05 -26.30 -18.02
CA LEU A 115 49.94 -25.50 -18.54
C LEU A 115 48.83 -26.39 -19.10
N MET A 116 49.17 -27.41 -19.89
CA MET A 116 48.21 -28.35 -20.45
C MET A 116 47.56 -29.24 -19.38
N ALA A 117 48.34 -29.70 -18.39
CA ALA A 117 47.80 -30.44 -17.26
C ALA A 117 46.81 -29.59 -16.45
N THR A 118 47.14 -28.31 -16.21
CA THR A 118 46.23 -27.36 -15.56
C THR A 118 44.98 -27.07 -16.39
N ALA A 119 45.11 -26.94 -17.71
CA ALA A 119 43.97 -26.73 -18.61
C ALA A 119 43.01 -27.93 -18.59
N SER A 120 43.52 -29.16 -18.54
CA SER A 120 42.67 -30.35 -18.38
C SER A 120 41.93 -30.38 -17.05
N LEU A 121 42.55 -29.88 -15.96
CA LEU A 121 41.92 -29.76 -14.65
C LEU A 121 40.78 -28.75 -14.67
N VAL A 122 40.98 -27.58 -15.29
CA VAL A 122 39.93 -26.55 -15.47
C VAL A 122 38.77 -27.06 -16.33
N LYS A 123 39.04 -27.94 -17.31
CA LYS A 123 38.01 -28.62 -18.12
C LYS A 123 37.23 -29.69 -17.33
N GLY A 124 37.60 -29.96 -16.08
CA GLY A 124 36.92 -30.92 -15.20
C GLY A 124 37.54 -32.31 -15.15
N SER A 125 38.75 -32.50 -15.66
CA SER A 125 39.48 -33.77 -15.50
C SER A 125 40.03 -33.90 -14.08
N THR A 126 39.61 -34.92 -13.34
CA THR A 126 40.02 -35.19 -11.95
C THR A 126 41.00 -36.36 -11.82
N GLY A 127 41.35 -37.01 -12.94
CA GLY A 127 42.29 -38.12 -12.96
C GLY A 127 43.71 -37.69 -12.56
N ASP A 128 44.53 -38.68 -12.19
CA ASP A 128 45.95 -38.46 -11.96
C ASP A 128 46.68 -38.21 -13.28
N TYR A 129 47.42 -37.11 -13.35
CA TYR A 129 48.22 -36.77 -14.51
C TYR A 129 49.47 -37.66 -14.53
N SER A 130 49.72 -38.33 -15.65
CA SER A 130 50.89 -39.20 -15.81
C SER A 130 51.93 -38.59 -16.73
N LEU A 131 53.17 -38.48 -16.26
CA LEU A 131 54.34 -38.09 -17.05
C LEU A 131 55.22 -39.34 -17.23
N GLY A 132 55.45 -39.78 -18.48
CA GLY A 132 56.26 -40.97 -18.77
C GLY A 132 55.73 -42.27 -18.13
N GLY A 133 54.41 -42.39 -17.96
CA GLY A 133 53.76 -43.58 -17.36
C GLY A 133 53.76 -43.62 -15.83
N ARG A 134 54.20 -42.55 -15.15
CA ARG A 134 54.16 -42.42 -13.68
C ARG A 134 53.32 -41.21 -13.26
N PRO A 135 52.60 -41.27 -12.13
CA PRO A 135 51.83 -40.12 -11.64
C PRO A 135 52.77 -38.96 -11.27
N CYS A 136 52.41 -37.75 -11.69
CA CYS A 136 53.13 -36.53 -11.39
C CYS A 136 52.13 -35.41 -11.05
N PRO A 137 52.35 -34.64 -9.96
CA PRO A 137 53.45 -34.71 -8.99
C PRO A 137 53.35 -35.88 -8.00
N THR A 138 54.50 -36.37 -7.50
CA THR A 138 54.58 -37.37 -6.41
C THR A 138 55.56 -36.90 -5.32
N PRO A 139 55.14 -36.81 -4.04
CA PRO A 139 53.77 -36.99 -3.54
C PRO A 139 52.82 -35.88 -4.00
N THR A 140 51.52 -36.16 -4.07
CA THR A 140 50.50 -35.20 -4.52
C THR A 140 50.37 -34.02 -3.54
N PRO A 141 50.64 -32.77 -3.96
CA PRO A 141 50.45 -31.61 -3.11
C PRO A 141 48.98 -31.39 -2.76
N ILE A 142 48.69 -30.96 -1.54
CA ILE A 142 47.33 -30.62 -1.11
C ILE A 142 46.70 -29.51 -1.96
N ALA A 143 47.53 -28.62 -2.53
CA ALA A 143 47.11 -27.58 -3.47
C ALA A 143 46.37 -28.18 -4.68
N LEU A 144 46.81 -29.34 -5.18
CA LEU A 144 46.17 -30.02 -6.30
C LEU A 144 44.82 -30.63 -5.91
N GLU A 145 44.69 -31.17 -4.70
CA GLU A 145 43.41 -31.67 -4.17
C GLU A 145 42.40 -30.54 -4.00
N VAL A 146 42.82 -29.40 -3.44
CA VAL A 146 41.98 -28.19 -3.36
C VAL A 146 41.57 -27.75 -4.77
N ALA A 147 42.49 -27.74 -5.74
CA ALA A 147 42.21 -27.36 -7.12
C ALA A 147 41.18 -28.29 -7.79
N ARG A 148 41.25 -29.61 -7.56
CA ARG A 148 40.26 -30.59 -8.05
C ARG A 148 38.87 -30.31 -7.49
N VAL A 149 38.75 -30.01 -6.19
CA VAL A 149 37.46 -29.69 -5.57
C VAL A 149 36.91 -28.36 -6.06
N THR A 150 37.74 -27.33 -6.24
CA THR A 150 37.29 -26.02 -6.76
C THR A 150 36.88 -26.09 -8.23
N ALA A 151 37.54 -26.92 -9.04
CA ALA A 151 37.17 -27.18 -10.43
C ALA A 151 35.76 -27.79 -10.53
N LEU A 152 35.48 -28.84 -9.74
CA LEU A 152 34.15 -29.46 -9.67
C LEU A 152 33.10 -28.46 -9.15
N ALA A 153 33.42 -27.70 -8.10
CA ALA A 153 32.53 -26.68 -7.56
C ALA A 153 32.18 -25.60 -8.59
N ALA A 154 33.12 -25.19 -9.45
CA ALA A 154 32.87 -24.23 -10.53
C ALA A 154 31.90 -24.80 -11.57
N ILE A 155 32.08 -26.06 -11.99
CA ILE A 155 31.21 -26.74 -12.95
C ILE A 155 29.78 -26.90 -12.41
N PHE A 156 29.63 -27.42 -11.19
CA PHE A 156 28.31 -27.58 -10.56
C PHE A 156 27.62 -26.24 -10.30
N THR A 157 28.38 -25.19 -9.95
CA THR A 157 27.83 -23.84 -9.79
C THR A 157 27.38 -23.25 -11.14
N GLY A 158 28.15 -23.48 -12.22
CA GLY A 158 27.78 -23.09 -13.58
C GLY A 158 26.52 -23.79 -14.08
N LEU A 159 26.48 -25.13 -13.99
CA LEU A 159 25.34 -25.93 -14.40
C LEU A 159 24.09 -25.60 -13.58
N GLY A 160 24.22 -25.46 -12.26
CA GLY A 160 23.13 -25.02 -11.40
C GLY A 160 22.61 -23.63 -11.76
N GLY A 161 23.49 -22.70 -12.14
CA GLY A 161 23.11 -21.37 -12.63
C GLY A 161 22.29 -21.41 -13.92
N VAL A 162 22.67 -22.25 -14.89
CA VAL A 162 21.96 -22.42 -16.16
C VAL A 162 20.59 -23.07 -15.96
N VAL A 163 20.50 -24.12 -15.14
CA VAL A 163 19.22 -24.77 -14.81
C VAL A 163 18.28 -23.81 -14.08
N ILE A 164 18.77 -23.06 -13.10
CA ILE A 164 17.96 -22.04 -12.41
C ILE A 164 17.50 -20.93 -13.37
N ALA A 165 18.32 -20.56 -14.37
CA ALA A 165 17.94 -19.58 -15.38
C ALA A 165 16.85 -20.13 -16.33
N ALA A 166 16.94 -21.40 -16.73
CA ALA A 166 15.94 -22.05 -17.59
C ALA A 166 14.59 -22.27 -16.87
N PHE A 167 14.61 -22.60 -15.58
CA PHE A 167 13.40 -22.81 -14.76
C PHE A 167 13.02 -21.59 -13.91
N ARG A 168 13.53 -20.40 -14.26
CA ARG A 168 13.42 -19.20 -13.41
C ARG A 168 11.98 -18.81 -13.10
N SER A 169 11.06 -18.96 -14.06
CA SER A 169 9.61 -18.72 -13.85
C SER A 169 9.00 -19.68 -12.82
N GLN A 170 9.35 -20.96 -12.88
CA GLN A 170 8.88 -21.96 -11.91
C GLN A 170 9.46 -21.71 -10.52
N VAL A 171 10.74 -21.32 -10.43
CA VAL A 171 11.40 -20.98 -9.16
C VAL A 171 10.77 -19.73 -8.52
N ASP A 172 10.48 -18.69 -9.31
CA ASP A 172 9.80 -17.48 -8.83
C ASP A 172 8.41 -17.83 -8.27
N ARG A 173 7.63 -18.65 -8.98
CA ARG A 173 6.32 -19.14 -8.53
C ARG A 173 6.41 -19.96 -7.25
N LEU A 174 7.38 -20.87 -7.13
CA LEU A 174 7.60 -21.66 -5.91
C LEU A 174 7.95 -20.74 -4.73
N ARG A 175 8.86 -19.79 -4.92
CA ARG A 175 9.26 -18.84 -3.88
C ARG A 175 8.11 -17.93 -3.45
N ALA A 176 7.28 -17.47 -4.39
CA ALA A 176 6.09 -16.69 -4.08
C ALA A 176 5.08 -17.50 -3.24
N ASN A 177 4.90 -18.79 -3.55
CA ASN A 177 3.99 -19.67 -2.82
C ASN A 177 4.50 -20.11 -1.44
N LEU A 178 5.82 -20.09 -1.20
CA LEU A 178 6.45 -20.43 0.08
C LEU A 178 6.70 -19.22 0.98
N ALA A 179 6.36 -18.01 0.53
CA ALA A 179 6.58 -16.79 1.29
C ALA A 179 5.55 -16.65 2.43
N ASP A 180 6.01 -16.33 3.64
CA ASP A 180 5.15 -16.13 4.80
C ASP A 180 4.38 -14.78 4.77
N SER A 181 4.85 -13.85 3.94
CA SER A 181 4.30 -12.50 3.76
C SER A 181 4.51 -12.04 2.32
N VAL A 182 3.42 -11.66 1.65
CA VAL A 182 3.43 -11.28 0.24
C VAL A 182 2.82 -9.90 0.02
N THR A 183 3.52 -9.09 -0.77
CA THR A 183 2.98 -7.88 -1.41
C THR A 183 2.85 -8.17 -2.89
N ALA A 184 1.62 -8.18 -3.38
CA ALA A 184 1.31 -8.55 -4.75
C ALA A 184 1.02 -7.31 -5.60
N VAL A 185 1.62 -7.24 -6.78
CA VAL A 185 1.30 -6.27 -7.84
C VAL A 185 0.75 -7.04 -9.02
N VAL A 186 -0.49 -6.74 -9.43
CA VAL A 186 -1.20 -7.43 -10.53
C VAL A 186 -1.33 -6.48 -11.71
N GLY A 187 -0.83 -6.92 -12.87
CA GLY A 187 -0.68 -6.07 -14.03
C GLY A 187 0.58 -5.20 -13.92
N ILE A 188 1.31 -5.09 -15.03
CA ILE A 188 2.41 -4.14 -15.20
C ILE A 188 2.45 -3.70 -16.66
N ASP A 189 2.90 -2.47 -16.87
CA ASP A 189 3.13 -1.81 -18.15
C ASP A 189 4.38 -0.92 -18.04
N ASP A 190 4.59 0.01 -18.97
CA ASP A 190 5.72 0.94 -18.93
C ASP A 190 5.59 1.97 -17.81
N ASP A 191 4.38 2.48 -17.53
CA ASP A 191 4.15 3.53 -16.54
C ASP A 191 4.31 3.05 -15.09
N THR A 192 4.04 1.77 -14.85
CA THR A 192 4.06 1.15 -13.52
C THR A 192 5.45 0.65 -13.11
N GLN A 193 6.45 0.67 -14.00
CA GLN A 193 7.81 0.21 -13.69
C GLN A 193 8.49 0.98 -12.56
N SER A 194 8.25 2.29 -12.49
CA SER A 194 8.76 3.16 -11.43
C SER A 194 8.16 2.80 -10.07
N MET A 195 6.85 2.51 -10.04
CA MET A 195 6.15 2.09 -8.83
C MET A 195 6.73 0.80 -8.24
N ILE A 196 7.14 -0.17 -9.05
CA ILE A 196 7.77 -1.41 -8.54
C ILE A 196 9.02 -1.10 -7.72
N SER A 197 9.82 -0.12 -8.15
CA SER A 197 11.01 0.31 -7.40
C SER A 197 10.62 0.96 -6.07
N GLY A 198 9.62 1.84 -6.07
CA GLY A 198 9.13 2.50 -4.86
C GLY A 198 8.53 1.53 -3.85
N ILE A 199 7.75 0.57 -4.33
CA ILE A 199 7.22 -0.53 -3.50
C ILE A 199 8.39 -1.34 -2.93
N ALA A 200 9.37 -1.73 -3.75
CA ALA A 200 10.51 -2.52 -3.27
C ALA A 200 11.31 -1.82 -2.15
N GLN A 201 11.41 -0.48 -2.17
CA GLN A 201 12.12 0.29 -1.15
C GLN A 201 11.38 0.40 0.18
N THR A 202 10.04 0.36 0.14
CA THR A 202 9.19 0.47 1.35
C THR A 202 8.89 -0.87 2.01
N LEU A 203 9.31 -1.99 1.40
CA LEU A 203 9.05 -3.32 1.93
C LEU A 203 10.01 -3.72 3.05
N ASP A 204 9.43 -4.22 4.13
CA ASP A 204 10.16 -4.93 5.17
C ASP A 204 10.96 -6.11 4.60
N ARG A 205 12.12 -6.41 5.19
CA ARG A 205 13.00 -7.53 4.79
C ARG A 205 12.32 -8.92 4.79
N ARG A 206 11.18 -9.06 5.47
CA ARG A 206 10.40 -10.31 5.55
C ARG A 206 9.30 -10.40 4.50
N ASN A 207 8.99 -9.30 3.81
CA ASN A 207 7.93 -9.25 2.83
C ASN A 207 8.49 -9.57 1.44
N THR A 208 7.80 -10.44 0.71
CA THR A 208 8.20 -10.82 -0.65
C THR A 208 7.36 -10.02 -1.64
N LEU A 209 8.02 -9.21 -2.48
CA LEU A 209 7.39 -8.55 -3.63
C LEU A 209 7.14 -9.57 -4.74
N VAL A 210 5.88 -9.74 -5.10
CA VAL A 210 5.43 -10.61 -6.19
C VAL A 210 4.74 -9.78 -7.25
N VAL A 211 5.19 -9.90 -8.49
CA VAL A 211 4.59 -9.25 -9.65
C VAL A 211 3.89 -10.32 -10.48
N ILE A 212 2.58 -10.15 -10.69
CA ILE A 212 1.71 -11.07 -11.42
C ILE A 212 1.37 -10.42 -12.75
N THR A 213 1.77 -11.03 -13.87
CA THR A 213 1.59 -10.46 -15.20
C THR A 213 1.41 -11.52 -16.28
N ASN A 214 0.80 -11.14 -17.40
CA ASN A 214 0.78 -11.90 -18.66
C ASN A 214 1.86 -11.42 -19.65
N ALA A 215 2.53 -10.30 -19.37
CA ALA A 215 3.45 -9.62 -20.30
C ALA A 215 4.80 -10.35 -20.45
N GLY A 216 5.33 -10.36 -21.68
CA GLY A 216 6.61 -10.97 -22.06
C GLY A 216 7.84 -10.07 -21.91
N ASP A 217 8.97 -10.72 -21.62
CA ASP A 217 10.38 -10.31 -21.65
C ASP A 217 10.85 -9.02 -20.95
N ASP A 218 10.56 -7.84 -21.46
CA ASP A 218 11.25 -6.62 -21.02
C ASP A 218 10.81 -6.16 -19.62
N HIS A 219 9.50 -6.06 -19.39
CA HIS A 219 8.93 -5.73 -18.07
C HIS A 219 9.28 -6.79 -17.02
N VAL A 220 9.25 -8.07 -17.40
CA VAL A 220 9.60 -9.19 -16.52
C VAL A 220 11.06 -9.08 -16.08
N THR A 221 11.95 -8.75 -17.01
CA THR A 221 13.38 -8.60 -16.74
C THR A 221 13.64 -7.39 -15.84
N ARG A 222 12.98 -6.25 -16.07
CA ARG A 222 13.08 -5.04 -15.25
C ARG A 222 12.56 -5.27 -13.82
N ALA A 223 11.37 -5.83 -13.66
CA ALA A 223 10.79 -6.15 -12.36
C ALA A 223 11.69 -7.11 -11.54
N ARG A 224 12.28 -8.12 -12.20
CA ARG A 224 13.25 -9.03 -11.56
C ARG A 224 14.53 -8.31 -11.11
N ARG A 225 15.03 -7.34 -11.89
CA ARG A 225 16.21 -6.53 -11.52
C ARG A 225 15.93 -5.67 -10.28
N GLN A 226 14.67 -5.25 -10.09
CA GLN A 226 14.21 -4.52 -8.90
C GLN A 226 13.94 -5.45 -7.69
N GLY A 227 14.19 -6.76 -7.83
CA GLY A 227 14.11 -7.73 -6.74
C GLY A 227 12.77 -8.46 -6.60
N ALA A 228 11.80 -8.19 -7.48
CA ALA A 228 10.51 -8.87 -7.48
C ALA A 228 10.62 -10.35 -7.91
N ARG A 229 9.66 -11.17 -7.47
CA ARG A 229 9.41 -12.52 -8.02
C ARG A 229 8.29 -12.39 -9.03
N VAL A 230 8.51 -12.81 -10.27
CA VAL A 230 7.52 -12.66 -11.34
C VAL A 230 6.76 -13.96 -11.53
N VAL A 231 5.43 -13.92 -11.39
CA VAL A 231 4.51 -15.04 -11.61
C VAL A 231 3.71 -14.76 -12.87
N LEU A 232 3.89 -15.61 -13.87
CA LEU A 232 3.13 -15.51 -15.11
C LEU A 232 1.76 -16.16 -14.93
N VAL A 233 0.71 -15.44 -15.33
CA VAL A 233 -0.69 -15.88 -15.33
C VAL A 233 -1.35 -15.52 -16.65
N ASP A 234 -2.40 -16.26 -16.98
CA ASP A 234 -3.26 -15.93 -18.11
C ASP A 234 -4.52 -15.23 -17.59
N PHE A 235 -4.58 -13.91 -17.73
CA PHE A 235 -5.71 -13.12 -17.27
C PHE A 235 -7.02 -13.40 -18.02
N SER A 236 -6.97 -14.03 -19.20
CA SER A 236 -8.18 -14.48 -19.90
C SER A 236 -8.81 -15.72 -19.24
N THR A 237 -8.04 -16.39 -18.38
CA THR A 237 -8.48 -17.58 -17.64
C THR A 237 -8.45 -17.31 -16.12
N PRO A 238 -9.57 -16.90 -15.50
CA PRO A 238 -9.63 -16.49 -14.08
C PRO A 238 -9.03 -17.50 -13.08
N SER A 239 -9.13 -18.80 -13.37
CA SER A 239 -8.60 -19.87 -12.51
C SER A 239 -7.09 -19.81 -12.33
N THR A 240 -6.34 -19.24 -13.29
CA THR A 240 -4.88 -19.13 -13.20
C THR A 240 -4.42 -18.12 -12.15
N LEU A 241 -5.20 -17.04 -11.95
CA LEU A 241 -4.97 -16.04 -10.91
C LEU A 241 -5.41 -16.53 -9.54
N VAL A 242 -6.61 -17.11 -9.45
CA VAL A 242 -7.23 -17.53 -8.18
C VAL A 242 -6.54 -18.76 -7.55
N SER A 243 -5.92 -19.62 -8.37
CA SER A 243 -5.24 -20.84 -7.91
C SER A 243 -3.90 -20.61 -7.18
N LEU A 244 -3.38 -19.38 -7.16
CA LEU A 244 -2.11 -19.08 -6.51
C LEU A 244 -2.21 -19.27 -4.99
N ARG A 245 -1.25 -19.99 -4.39
CA ARG A 245 -1.26 -20.26 -2.94
C ARG A 245 -0.83 -19.04 -2.11
N LEU A 246 -0.17 -18.07 -2.75
CA LEU A 246 0.31 -16.84 -2.14
C LEU A 246 -0.79 -16.00 -1.47
N TRP A 247 -2.05 -16.12 -1.90
CA TRP A 247 -3.17 -15.34 -1.36
C TRP A 247 -3.35 -15.52 0.15
N ARG A 248 -3.03 -16.70 0.69
CA ARG A 248 -3.07 -16.98 2.15
C ARG A 248 -2.15 -16.06 2.97
N HIS A 249 -1.07 -15.61 2.35
CA HIS A 249 -0.02 -14.81 2.97
C HIS A 249 -0.02 -13.35 2.49
N LEU A 250 -1.08 -12.93 1.79
CA LEU A 250 -1.22 -11.56 1.31
C LEU A 250 -1.18 -10.58 2.48
N THR A 251 -0.45 -9.48 2.26
CA THR A 251 -0.31 -8.36 3.20
C THR A 251 -0.63 -7.02 2.58
N ARG A 252 -0.44 -6.86 1.27
CA ARG A 252 -0.78 -5.66 0.51
C ARG A 252 -1.00 -6.04 -0.97
N LEU A 253 -1.96 -5.40 -1.63
CA LEU A 253 -2.32 -5.64 -3.02
C LEU A 253 -2.28 -4.34 -3.83
N TYR A 254 -1.71 -4.42 -5.02
CA TYR A 254 -1.70 -3.36 -6.01
C TYR A 254 -2.33 -3.90 -7.29
N LEU A 255 -3.34 -3.23 -7.83
CA LEU A 255 -4.01 -3.57 -9.08
C LEU A 255 -3.74 -2.46 -10.08
N MET A 256 -3.01 -2.77 -11.15
CA MET A 256 -2.28 -1.77 -11.96
C MET A 256 -2.62 -1.81 -13.45
N ALA A 257 -3.74 -2.41 -13.85
CA ALA A 257 -4.22 -2.29 -15.22
C ALA A 257 -4.56 -0.82 -15.54
N PRO A 258 -4.32 -0.33 -16.76
CA PRO A 258 -4.76 1.00 -17.20
C PRO A 258 -6.28 1.17 -17.17
N ASP A 259 -7.01 0.10 -17.48
CA ASP A 259 -8.48 0.09 -17.41
C ASP A 259 -8.94 -0.25 -15.98
N PRO A 260 -9.64 0.67 -15.29
CA PRO A 260 -10.14 0.44 -13.93
C PRO A 260 -11.13 -0.73 -13.87
N ALA A 261 -11.92 -1.01 -14.92
CA ALA A 261 -12.87 -2.12 -14.91
C ALA A 261 -12.18 -3.48 -14.78
N ILE A 262 -11.02 -3.64 -15.41
CA ILE A 262 -10.18 -4.85 -15.28
C ILE A 262 -9.69 -5.00 -13.83
N ASN A 263 -9.25 -3.91 -13.21
CA ASN A 263 -8.82 -3.93 -11.82
C ASN A 263 -9.97 -4.35 -10.88
N LEU A 264 -11.18 -3.83 -11.08
CA LEU A 264 -12.34 -4.19 -10.26
C LEU A 264 -12.75 -5.66 -10.45
N LEU A 265 -12.64 -6.20 -11.68
CA LEU A 265 -12.86 -7.62 -11.94
C LEU A 265 -11.84 -8.50 -11.20
N TRP A 266 -10.55 -8.13 -11.23
CA TRP A 266 -9.53 -8.85 -10.45
C TRP A 266 -9.75 -8.73 -8.95
N LEU A 267 -10.20 -7.56 -8.48
CA LEU A 267 -10.49 -7.32 -7.07
C LEU A 267 -11.60 -8.25 -6.56
N ASP A 268 -12.69 -8.43 -7.31
CA ASP A 268 -13.76 -9.36 -6.97
C ASP A 268 -13.27 -10.81 -6.92
N LEU A 269 -12.55 -11.27 -7.95
CA LEU A 269 -11.99 -12.62 -8.01
C LEU A 269 -11.04 -12.92 -6.83
N ILE A 270 -10.13 -11.99 -6.54
CA ILE A 270 -9.18 -12.12 -5.43
C ILE A 270 -9.91 -12.01 -4.08
N GLY A 271 -10.89 -11.11 -3.97
CA GLY A 271 -11.71 -10.91 -2.78
C GLY A 271 -12.46 -12.18 -2.37
N ARG A 272 -13.16 -12.82 -3.32
CA ARG A 272 -13.84 -14.11 -3.09
C ARG A 272 -12.85 -15.19 -2.65
N ARG A 273 -11.70 -15.28 -3.31
CA ARG A 273 -10.67 -16.25 -2.94
C ARG A 273 -10.11 -16.02 -1.54
N LEU A 274 -9.85 -14.77 -1.17
CA LEU A 274 -9.38 -14.42 0.17
C LEU A 274 -10.43 -14.74 1.24
N ALA A 275 -11.72 -14.68 0.90
CA ALA A 275 -12.78 -15.07 1.80
C ALA A 275 -12.73 -16.55 2.18
N GLU A 276 -12.33 -17.41 1.25
CA GLU A 276 -12.17 -18.85 1.48
C GLU A 276 -10.90 -19.19 2.27
N VAL A 277 -9.80 -18.45 2.05
CA VAL A 277 -8.46 -18.90 2.50
C VAL A 277 -7.82 -18.06 3.61
N GLY A 278 -8.44 -16.95 4.00
CA GLY A 278 -7.86 -15.99 4.95
C GLY A 278 -8.86 -15.30 5.86
N HIS A 279 -8.38 -14.91 7.04
CA HIS A 279 -9.17 -14.18 8.05
C HIS A 279 -8.71 -12.72 8.23
N LYS A 280 -7.67 -12.29 7.50
CA LYS A 280 -7.18 -10.91 7.58
C LYS A 280 -8.22 -9.95 6.99
N GLN A 281 -8.42 -8.83 7.67
CA GLN A 281 -9.24 -7.71 7.24
C GLN A 281 -8.37 -6.45 7.16
N ARG A 282 -8.86 -5.43 6.45
CA ARG A 282 -8.14 -4.16 6.18
C ARG A 282 -6.74 -4.34 5.60
N LEU A 283 -6.60 -5.26 4.65
CA LEU A 283 -5.41 -5.36 3.82
C LEU A 283 -5.30 -4.10 2.96
N PRO A 284 -4.16 -3.40 2.93
CA PRO A 284 -3.99 -2.25 2.05
C PRO A 284 -4.14 -2.69 0.59
N LEU A 285 -4.99 -1.96 -0.12
CA LEU A 285 -5.29 -2.14 -1.53
C LEU A 285 -5.07 -0.81 -2.23
N ILE A 286 -4.25 -0.81 -3.28
CA ILE A 286 -4.09 0.35 -4.15
C ILE A 286 -4.53 -0.04 -5.56
N VAL A 287 -5.52 0.66 -6.09
CA VAL A 287 -6.08 0.43 -7.43
C VAL A 287 -5.66 1.57 -8.35
N ARG A 288 -5.19 1.24 -9.55
CA ARG A 288 -4.96 2.25 -10.56
C ARG A 288 -6.29 2.73 -11.15
N MET A 289 -6.54 4.02 -11.03
CA MET A 289 -7.59 4.72 -11.76
C MET A 289 -7.01 6.06 -12.19
N ASP A 290 -6.74 6.20 -13.48
CA ASP A 290 -6.09 7.42 -13.98
C ASP A 290 -7.08 8.59 -13.98
N ASP A 291 -8.36 8.35 -14.27
CA ASP A 291 -9.40 9.39 -14.25
C ASP A 291 -9.66 9.91 -12.81
N PRO A 292 -9.44 11.21 -12.53
CA PRO A 292 -9.59 11.76 -11.19
C PRO A 292 -11.03 11.73 -10.65
N TRP A 293 -12.04 11.81 -11.52
CA TRP A 293 -13.44 11.75 -11.09
C TRP A 293 -13.79 10.36 -10.60
N LEU A 294 -13.41 9.36 -11.39
CA LEU A 294 -13.61 7.97 -11.02
C LEU A 294 -12.83 7.64 -9.74
N ALA A 295 -11.59 8.12 -9.63
CA ALA A 295 -10.76 7.93 -8.45
C ALA A 295 -11.43 8.49 -7.18
N GLU A 296 -11.92 9.72 -7.22
CA GLU A 296 -12.52 10.37 -6.06
C GLU A 296 -13.89 9.78 -5.70
N ALA A 297 -14.74 9.51 -6.70
CA ALA A 297 -16.02 8.83 -6.47
C ALA A 297 -15.79 7.43 -5.86
N TRP A 298 -14.82 6.68 -6.35
CA TRP A 298 -14.47 5.36 -5.82
C TRP A 298 -13.89 5.44 -4.41
N ARG A 299 -13.03 6.45 -4.13
CA ARG A 299 -12.57 6.71 -2.76
C ARG A 299 -13.75 7.02 -1.85
N ALA A 300 -14.65 7.93 -2.21
CA ALA A 300 -15.78 8.30 -1.35
C ALA A 300 -16.80 7.18 -1.14
N GLN A 301 -16.93 6.28 -2.11
CA GLN A 301 -17.75 5.07 -1.99
C GLN A 301 -17.17 4.04 -1.02
N GLN A 302 -15.89 4.16 -0.61
CA GLN A 302 -15.14 3.31 0.36
C GLN A 302 -15.93 2.04 0.71
N PHE A 303 -16.00 1.02 -0.17
CA PHE A 303 -17.03 -0.05 -0.14
C PHE A 303 -17.38 -0.51 1.28
N GLY A 304 -18.34 0.16 1.90
CA GLY A 304 -18.44 0.19 3.36
C GLY A 304 -19.42 -0.83 3.86
N GLY A 305 -19.28 -2.06 3.37
CA GLY A 305 -20.01 -3.21 3.85
C GLY A 305 -19.20 -3.93 4.92
N SER A 306 -19.87 -4.51 5.91
CA SER A 306 -19.22 -5.34 6.93
C SER A 306 -18.41 -6.51 6.33
N GLY A 307 -18.62 -6.90 5.07
CA GLY A 307 -17.80 -7.90 4.38
C GLY A 307 -16.40 -7.42 3.94
N ASN A 308 -16.10 -6.13 4.02
CA ASN A 308 -15.02 -5.57 3.21
C ASN A 308 -13.61 -5.78 3.82
N ARG A 309 -12.74 -6.46 3.07
CA ARG A 309 -11.41 -6.93 3.54
C ARG A 309 -10.30 -5.92 3.29
N TRP A 310 -10.61 -4.81 2.65
CA TRP A 310 -9.63 -3.87 2.11
C TRP A 310 -9.61 -2.58 2.91
N ALA A 311 -8.42 -2.00 3.04
CA ALA A 311 -8.21 -0.57 3.28
C ALA A 311 -7.81 0.00 1.93
N ALA A 312 -8.81 0.43 1.17
CA ALA A 312 -8.68 0.74 -0.25
C ALA A 312 -8.20 2.18 -0.46
N ASP A 313 -7.41 2.37 -1.50
CA ASP A 313 -7.01 3.68 -2.02
C ASP A 313 -6.76 3.57 -3.53
N VAL A 314 -6.60 4.71 -4.18
CA VAL A 314 -6.42 4.85 -5.62
C VAL A 314 -5.15 5.60 -5.95
N VAL A 315 -4.51 5.20 -7.04
CA VAL A 315 -3.42 5.95 -7.68
C VAL A 315 -3.76 6.22 -9.14
N GLY A 316 -3.49 7.42 -9.62
CA GLY A 316 -3.71 7.80 -11.01
C GLY A 316 -2.58 8.66 -11.56
N LYS A 317 -2.30 8.54 -12.86
CA LYS A 317 -1.27 9.34 -13.55
C LYS A 317 -1.46 10.83 -13.36
N TYR A 318 -2.69 11.31 -13.50
CA TYR A 318 -3.00 12.74 -13.41
C TYR A 318 -2.80 13.27 -11.99
N GLU A 319 -3.25 12.55 -10.97
CA GLU A 319 -3.07 12.94 -9.57
C GLU A 319 -1.59 12.93 -9.15
N VAL A 320 -0.85 11.88 -9.53
CA VAL A 320 0.59 11.80 -9.23
C VAL A 320 1.35 12.92 -9.95
N THR A 321 1.02 13.19 -11.21
CA THR A 321 1.65 14.27 -11.99
C THR A 321 1.32 15.65 -11.41
N ALA A 322 0.06 15.90 -11.05
CA ALA A 322 -0.36 17.13 -10.38
C ALA A 322 0.42 17.35 -9.08
N GLY A 323 0.56 16.30 -8.25
CA GLY A 323 1.36 16.33 -7.05
C GLY A 323 2.81 16.74 -7.31
N ARG A 324 3.48 16.13 -8.30
CA ARG A 324 4.88 16.47 -8.68
C ARG A 324 5.04 17.91 -9.14
N LEU A 325 4.12 18.40 -9.98
CA LEU A 325 4.15 19.77 -10.51
C LEU A 325 3.99 20.78 -9.37
N LEU A 326 3.00 20.55 -8.49
CA LEU A 326 2.77 21.42 -7.34
C LEU A 326 3.90 21.35 -6.31
N ASP A 327 4.50 20.18 -6.07
CA ASP A 327 5.69 20.05 -5.23
C ASP A 327 6.83 20.94 -5.75
N GLY A 328 7.15 20.85 -7.05
CA GLY A 328 8.18 21.69 -7.67
C GLY A 328 7.89 23.19 -7.60
N ILE A 329 6.62 23.58 -7.74
CA ILE A 329 6.20 24.99 -7.64
C ILE A 329 6.29 25.50 -6.19
N ILE A 330 5.83 24.72 -5.23
CA ILE A 330 5.82 25.10 -3.80
C ILE A 330 7.24 25.14 -3.24
N GLU A 331 8.12 24.21 -3.65
CA GLU A 331 9.54 24.18 -3.30
C GLU A 331 10.28 25.46 -3.70
N ALA A 332 9.84 26.15 -4.77
CA ALA A 332 10.43 27.42 -5.20
C ALA A 332 10.19 28.57 -4.20
N LYS A 333 9.23 28.43 -3.27
CA LYS A 333 8.84 29.37 -2.20
C LYS A 333 8.38 30.77 -2.61
N THR A 334 8.63 31.20 -3.85
CA THR A 334 8.29 32.54 -4.35
C THR A 334 6.94 32.60 -5.06
N ILE A 335 6.42 31.46 -5.50
CA ILE A 335 5.21 31.39 -6.32
C ILE A 335 3.97 31.53 -5.46
N ARG A 336 3.11 32.49 -5.82
CA ARG A 336 1.83 32.79 -5.14
C ARG A 336 0.62 32.51 -6.02
N ARG A 337 0.78 32.51 -7.34
CA ARG A 337 -0.31 32.24 -8.29
C ARG A 337 0.16 31.32 -9.42
N VAL A 338 -0.63 30.32 -9.77
CA VAL A 338 -0.38 29.41 -10.88
C VAL A 338 -1.52 29.51 -11.87
N PHE A 339 -1.19 29.82 -13.13
CA PHE A 339 -2.15 29.78 -14.22
C PHE A 339 -2.15 28.39 -14.85
N VAL A 340 -3.31 27.74 -14.86
CA VAL A 340 -3.49 26.43 -15.51
C VAL A 340 -4.18 26.65 -16.84
N CYS A 341 -3.44 26.50 -17.93
CA CYS A 341 -3.89 26.78 -19.29
C CYS A 341 -4.39 25.51 -19.97
N GLY A 342 -5.68 25.50 -20.32
CA GLY A 342 -6.36 24.36 -20.93
C GLY A 342 -7.15 23.49 -19.94
N THR A 343 -8.06 22.70 -20.50
CA THR A 343 -8.94 21.79 -19.78
C THR A 343 -8.60 20.34 -20.09
N SER A 344 -8.35 19.56 -19.03
CA SER A 344 -8.07 18.13 -19.08
C SER A 344 -8.26 17.50 -17.69
N GLN A 345 -8.13 16.17 -17.60
CA GLN A 345 -8.08 15.47 -16.31
C GLN A 345 -6.96 16.00 -15.39
N LEU A 346 -5.84 16.49 -15.95
CA LEU A 346 -4.78 17.11 -15.16
C LEU A 346 -5.24 18.42 -14.48
N THR A 347 -6.10 19.20 -15.14
CA THR A 347 -6.66 20.44 -14.60
C THR A 347 -7.42 20.16 -13.31
N LEU A 348 -8.31 19.16 -13.34
CA LEU A 348 -9.08 18.72 -12.18
C LEU A 348 -8.20 18.12 -11.09
N ALA A 349 -7.20 17.32 -11.47
CA ALA A 349 -6.23 16.75 -10.54
C ALA A 349 -5.39 17.81 -9.81
N LEU A 350 -5.04 18.91 -10.47
CA LEU A 350 -4.34 20.06 -9.85
C LEU A 350 -5.22 20.75 -8.80
N CYS A 351 -6.50 21.00 -9.12
CA CYS A 351 -7.45 21.58 -8.17
C CYS A 351 -7.68 20.65 -6.96
N ALA A 352 -7.86 19.36 -7.20
CA ALA A 352 -8.08 18.36 -6.16
C ALA A 352 -6.84 18.19 -5.26
N ASP A 353 -5.63 18.09 -5.82
CA ASP A 353 -4.40 17.96 -5.03
C ASP A 353 -4.16 19.20 -4.16
N LEU A 354 -4.44 20.39 -4.69
CA LEU A 354 -4.28 21.62 -3.93
C LEU A 354 -5.31 21.75 -2.80
N THR A 355 -6.57 21.39 -3.04
CA THR A 355 -7.60 21.31 -2.00
C THR A 355 -7.21 20.30 -0.90
N ARG A 356 -6.68 19.14 -1.28
CA ARG A 356 -6.19 18.14 -0.33
C ARG A 356 -5.05 18.69 0.53
N ARG A 357 -4.08 19.39 -0.07
CA ARG A 357 -2.99 20.04 0.67
C ARG A 357 -3.51 21.11 1.63
N ALA A 358 -4.56 21.84 1.26
CA ALA A 358 -5.19 22.83 2.12
C ALA A 358 -5.78 22.18 3.37
N LEU A 359 -6.56 21.11 3.17
CA LEU A 359 -7.13 20.34 4.28
C LEU A 359 -6.03 19.80 5.22
N GLU A 360 -4.95 19.27 4.66
CA GLU A 360 -3.84 18.76 5.45
C GLU A 360 -3.11 19.85 6.23
N ARG A 361 -3.01 21.06 5.68
CA ARG A 361 -2.41 22.22 6.36
C ARG A 361 -3.29 22.78 7.46
N ASP A 362 -4.60 22.79 7.25
CA ASP A 362 -5.57 23.14 8.30
C ASP A 362 -5.50 22.14 9.47
N PHE A 363 -5.23 20.86 9.17
CA PHE A 363 -4.99 19.85 10.19
C PHE A 363 -3.63 20.02 10.88
N TYR A 364 -2.56 20.16 10.09
CA TYR A 364 -1.20 20.36 10.56
C TYR A 364 -0.35 21.06 9.50
N THR A 365 0.09 22.28 9.79
CA THR A 365 1.05 23.02 8.97
C THR A 365 2.46 22.89 9.57
N PRO A 366 3.44 22.35 8.84
CA PRO A 366 4.83 22.34 9.27
C PRO A 366 5.35 23.76 9.53
N PRO A 367 6.24 23.98 10.52
CA PRO A 367 6.73 25.32 10.87
C PRO A 367 7.41 26.09 9.72
N ASP A 368 8.00 25.38 8.76
CA ASP A 368 8.71 25.91 7.60
C ASP A 368 7.88 25.92 6.31
N ALA A 369 6.58 25.60 6.42
CA ALA A 369 5.68 25.56 5.26
C ALA A 369 5.43 26.96 4.69
N VAL A 370 5.56 27.08 3.38
CA VAL A 370 5.25 28.30 2.60
C VAL A 370 3.78 28.27 2.20
N PRO A 371 3.03 29.40 2.16
CA PRO A 371 1.63 29.43 1.73
C PRO A 371 1.36 28.69 0.40
N LEU A 372 0.19 28.06 0.28
CA LEU A 372 -0.22 27.42 -0.97
C LEU A 372 -0.49 28.51 -2.02
N PRO A 373 -0.10 28.30 -3.29
CA PRO A 373 -0.43 29.25 -4.34
C PRO A 373 -1.93 29.20 -4.68
N ALA A 374 -2.49 30.32 -5.15
CA ALA A 374 -3.79 30.35 -5.79
C ALA A 374 -3.72 29.75 -7.20
N LEU A 375 -4.79 29.11 -7.67
CA LEU A 375 -4.93 28.63 -9.04
C LEU A 375 -5.86 29.53 -9.84
N THR A 376 -5.51 29.77 -11.10
CA THR A 376 -6.41 30.40 -12.06
C THR A 376 -6.50 29.53 -13.30
N LEU A 377 -7.67 28.94 -13.55
CA LEU A 377 -7.97 28.14 -14.72
C LEU A 377 -8.20 29.07 -15.93
N VAL A 378 -7.56 28.80 -17.06
CA VAL A 378 -7.64 29.64 -18.26
C VAL A 378 -7.94 28.79 -19.50
N GLU A 379 -9.21 28.75 -19.88
CA GLU A 379 -9.73 28.17 -21.12
C GLU A 379 -11.17 28.67 -21.36
N ARG A 380 -11.75 28.44 -22.55
CA ARG A 380 -13.14 28.86 -22.84
C ARG A 380 -14.18 28.26 -21.89
N ASP A 381 -13.95 27.05 -21.41
CA ASP A 381 -14.82 26.23 -20.55
C ASP A 381 -14.27 26.13 -19.10
N ALA A 382 -13.41 27.07 -18.70
CA ALA A 382 -12.79 27.05 -17.37
C ALA A 382 -13.82 27.11 -16.21
N ASP A 383 -14.94 27.82 -16.41
CA ASP A 383 -16.02 27.91 -15.41
C ASP A 383 -16.69 26.56 -15.15
N ASP A 384 -16.86 25.73 -16.19
CA ASP A 384 -17.46 24.39 -16.06
C ASP A 384 -16.56 23.49 -15.18
N TYR A 385 -15.24 23.55 -15.40
CA TYR A 385 -14.25 22.81 -14.61
C TYR A 385 -14.16 23.29 -13.15
N LEU A 386 -14.39 24.57 -12.90
CA LEU A 386 -14.47 25.11 -11.54
C LEU A 386 -15.72 24.58 -10.82
N GLN A 387 -16.88 24.60 -11.50
CA GLN A 387 -18.14 24.06 -10.95
C GLN A 387 -18.02 22.56 -10.65
N ASP A 388 -17.42 21.81 -11.56
CA ASP A 388 -17.12 20.39 -11.38
C ASP A 388 -16.24 20.15 -10.14
N HIS A 389 -15.18 20.94 -9.99
CA HIS A 389 -14.31 20.87 -8.82
C HIS A 389 -15.06 21.19 -7.51
N GLU A 390 -15.90 22.22 -7.50
CA GLU A 390 -16.72 22.59 -6.35
C GLU A 390 -17.73 21.51 -5.99
N PHE A 391 -18.39 20.92 -6.98
CA PHE A 391 -19.29 19.79 -6.79
C PHE A 391 -18.57 18.63 -6.07
N HIS A 392 -17.34 18.30 -6.49
CA HIS A 392 -16.53 17.30 -5.81
C HIS A 392 -16.19 17.66 -4.37
N ARG A 393 -15.78 18.91 -4.12
CA ARG A 393 -15.48 19.39 -2.77
C ARG A 393 -16.68 19.23 -1.84
N GLN A 394 -17.89 19.51 -2.34
CA GLN A 394 -19.13 19.35 -1.60
C GLN A 394 -19.46 17.88 -1.34
N GLN A 395 -19.34 16.99 -2.35
CA GLN A 395 -19.60 15.56 -2.19
C GLN A 395 -18.67 14.90 -1.16
N ALA A 396 -17.40 15.31 -1.12
CA ALA A 396 -16.46 14.84 -0.10
C ALA A 396 -16.59 15.59 1.25
N GLY A 397 -17.45 16.61 1.33
CA GLY A 397 -17.76 17.33 2.57
C GLY A 397 -16.62 18.19 3.11
N PHE A 398 -15.72 18.68 2.25
CA PHE A 398 -14.57 19.50 2.63
C PHE A 398 -14.99 20.83 3.28
N MET A 399 -14.32 21.20 4.39
CA MET A 399 -14.59 22.39 5.21
C MET A 399 -13.55 23.50 5.08
N SER A 400 -12.43 23.22 4.42
CA SER A 400 -11.36 24.22 4.25
C SER A 400 -11.84 25.30 3.28
N ASP A 401 -11.69 26.57 3.63
CA ASP A 401 -11.85 27.68 2.69
C ASP A 401 -10.88 27.54 1.50
N GLY A 402 -9.79 26.79 1.71
CA GLY A 402 -8.85 26.39 0.67
C GLY A 402 -8.05 27.56 0.10
N PRO A 403 -7.01 27.28 -0.71
CA PRO A 403 -6.45 28.28 -1.60
C PRO A 403 -7.47 28.63 -2.69
N GLU A 404 -7.50 29.90 -3.05
CA GLU A 404 -8.34 30.46 -4.11
C GLU A 404 -8.13 29.69 -5.43
N VAL A 405 -9.22 29.19 -6.00
CA VAL A 405 -9.26 28.58 -7.34
C VAL A 405 -10.26 29.38 -8.17
N ASP A 406 -9.74 30.18 -9.08
CA ASP A 406 -10.53 31.02 -9.98
C ASP A 406 -10.59 30.44 -11.39
N ALA A 407 -11.57 30.88 -12.18
CA ALA A 407 -11.67 30.59 -13.60
C ALA A 407 -11.71 31.87 -14.44
N VAL A 408 -11.08 31.80 -15.61
CA VAL A 408 -11.11 32.84 -16.64
C VAL A 408 -11.54 32.19 -17.95
N SER A 409 -12.79 32.43 -18.33
CA SER A 409 -13.40 31.96 -19.57
C SER A 409 -12.86 32.67 -20.81
N ALA A 410 -11.61 32.37 -21.17
CA ALA A 410 -10.91 32.87 -22.34
C ALA A 410 -9.84 31.89 -22.80
N MET A 411 -9.58 31.83 -24.12
CA MET A 411 -8.50 31.02 -24.63
C MET A 411 -7.13 31.48 -24.09
N PRO A 412 -6.22 30.55 -23.72
CA PRO A 412 -4.88 30.86 -23.22
C PRO A 412 -3.93 31.26 -24.35
N THR A 413 -4.30 32.29 -25.11
CA THR A 413 -3.43 32.89 -26.13
C THR A 413 -2.33 33.73 -25.48
N VAL A 414 -1.22 33.94 -26.19
CA VAL A 414 -0.12 34.79 -25.68
C VAL A 414 -0.62 36.19 -25.23
N PRO A 415 -1.47 36.92 -25.97
CA PRO A 415 -2.03 38.18 -25.48
C PRO A 415 -2.87 38.05 -24.20
N THR A 416 -3.74 37.04 -24.12
CA THR A 416 -4.55 36.77 -22.91
C THR A 416 -3.64 36.55 -21.70
N MET A 417 -2.63 35.68 -21.87
CA MET A 417 -1.70 35.34 -20.80
C MET A 417 -0.82 36.52 -20.40
N LEU A 418 -0.37 37.34 -21.34
CA LEU A 418 0.40 38.56 -21.03
C LEU A 418 -0.41 39.54 -20.18
N ARG A 419 -1.71 39.69 -20.47
CA ARG A 419 -2.61 40.51 -19.66
C ARG A 419 -2.74 39.93 -18.25
N LEU A 420 -3.13 38.66 -18.14
CA LEU A 420 -3.34 38.01 -16.83
C LEU A 420 -2.08 37.97 -15.96
N ILE A 421 -0.92 37.68 -16.55
CA ILE A 421 0.37 37.65 -15.85
C ILE A 421 0.81 39.08 -15.47
N GLY A 422 0.51 40.08 -16.31
CA GLY A 422 0.82 41.49 -16.06
C GLY A 422 -0.08 42.15 -15.01
N ASP A 423 -1.35 41.75 -14.92
CA ASP A 423 -2.26 42.12 -13.83
C ASP A 423 -1.84 41.46 -12.50
N ALA A 424 -1.14 40.32 -12.60
CA ALA A 424 -0.42 39.68 -11.51
C ALA A 424 1.06 40.14 -11.45
N ASN A 425 1.92 39.38 -10.76
CA ASN A 425 3.36 39.63 -10.73
C ASN A 425 4.12 38.41 -11.31
N PRO A 426 4.78 38.55 -12.48
CA PRO A 426 5.51 37.46 -13.13
C PRO A 426 6.56 36.78 -12.23
N ALA A 427 7.19 37.51 -11.31
CA ALA A 427 8.21 36.96 -10.40
C ALA A 427 7.63 36.00 -9.35
N THR A 428 6.31 36.04 -9.15
CA THR A 428 5.55 35.21 -8.20
C THR A 428 4.51 34.34 -8.91
N SER A 429 4.58 34.23 -10.23
CA SER A 429 3.65 33.46 -11.05
C SER A 429 4.31 32.21 -11.64
N ALA A 430 3.50 31.19 -11.90
CA ALA A 430 3.90 30.05 -12.72
C ALA A 430 2.79 29.74 -13.73
N VAL A 431 3.13 29.07 -14.82
CA VAL A 431 2.17 28.64 -15.85
C VAL A 431 2.30 27.15 -16.08
N ILE A 432 1.18 26.42 -16.07
CA ILE A 432 1.09 25.00 -16.44
C ILE A 432 0.21 24.90 -17.67
N LEU A 433 0.76 24.43 -18.80
CA LEU A 433 0.02 24.17 -20.02
C LEU A 433 -0.31 22.69 -20.10
N VAL A 434 -1.58 22.35 -19.88
CA VAL A 434 -2.02 20.95 -19.78
C VAL A 434 -2.21 20.28 -21.13
N ASN A 435 -2.45 21.07 -22.18
CA ASN A 435 -2.71 20.59 -23.53
C ASN A 435 -1.44 20.64 -24.41
N THR A 436 -1.12 19.52 -25.06
CA THR A 436 0.08 19.38 -25.92
C THR A 436 0.11 20.35 -27.11
N GLN A 437 -1.07 20.82 -27.55
CA GLN A 437 -1.20 21.80 -28.65
C GLN A 437 -0.72 23.22 -28.28
N GLN A 438 -0.38 23.47 -27.01
CA GLN A 438 0.00 24.80 -26.53
C GLN A 438 1.52 25.02 -26.45
N ALA A 439 2.34 24.11 -26.99
CA ALA A 439 3.81 24.19 -26.95
C ALA A 439 4.37 25.53 -27.49
N ALA A 440 3.77 26.07 -28.56
CA ALA A 440 4.17 27.37 -29.11
C ALA A 440 3.90 28.54 -28.15
N THR A 441 2.79 28.49 -27.39
CA THR A 441 2.48 29.46 -26.33
C THR A 441 3.51 29.36 -25.21
N ALA A 442 3.84 28.14 -24.77
CA ALA A 442 4.82 27.89 -23.71
C ALA A 442 6.18 28.53 -24.02
N SER A 443 6.76 28.22 -25.19
CA SER A 443 8.05 28.78 -25.62
C SER A 443 8.04 30.31 -25.73
N ARG A 444 6.91 30.89 -26.19
CA ARG A 444 6.76 32.34 -26.31
C ARG A 444 6.60 33.06 -24.97
N LEU A 445 6.00 32.41 -23.98
CA LEU A 445 5.91 32.91 -22.60
C LEU A 445 7.28 32.82 -21.91
N ALA A 446 7.95 31.68 -22.00
CA ALA A 446 9.27 31.48 -21.42
C ALA A 446 10.33 32.45 -22.00
N ALA A 447 10.27 32.76 -23.30
CA ALA A 447 11.13 33.76 -23.92
C ALA A 447 10.87 35.20 -23.43
N ARG A 448 9.65 35.51 -22.97
CA ARG A 448 9.26 36.84 -22.48
C ARG A 448 9.46 36.99 -20.96
N PHE A 449 9.33 35.90 -20.22
CA PHE A 449 9.52 35.84 -18.76
C PHE A 449 10.53 34.75 -18.40
N PRO A 450 11.84 34.97 -18.60
CA PRO A 450 12.85 33.93 -18.44
C PRO A 450 12.93 33.32 -17.04
N GLU A 451 12.61 34.09 -16.00
CA GLU A 451 12.65 33.65 -14.60
C GLU A 451 11.34 33.04 -14.10
N MET A 452 10.26 33.10 -14.88
CA MET A 452 8.96 32.55 -14.51
C MET A 452 8.91 31.06 -14.87
N PRO A 453 8.59 30.15 -13.94
CA PRO A 453 8.42 28.73 -14.26
C PRO A 453 7.27 28.52 -15.26
N VAL A 454 7.56 27.81 -16.35
CA VAL A 454 6.57 27.42 -17.36
C VAL A 454 6.66 25.91 -17.55
N TYR A 455 5.55 25.20 -17.35
CA TYR A 455 5.46 23.75 -17.49
C TYR A 455 4.63 23.41 -18.72
N THR A 456 5.13 22.53 -19.58
CA THR A 456 4.42 22.09 -20.79
C THR A 456 4.40 20.57 -20.88
N SER A 457 3.24 20.01 -21.24
CA SER A 457 3.12 18.57 -21.51
C SER A 457 3.95 18.18 -22.75
N ASP A 458 4.77 17.14 -22.63
CA ASP A 458 5.48 16.49 -23.73
C ASP A 458 5.29 14.96 -23.67
N LEU A 459 4.84 14.38 -24.78
CA LEU A 459 4.58 12.95 -24.93
C LEU A 459 5.86 12.13 -25.15
N ASN A 460 6.97 12.78 -25.49
CA ASN A 460 8.25 12.12 -25.81
C ASN A 460 9.32 12.26 -24.71
N THR A 461 9.02 12.94 -23.61
CA THR A 461 9.95 13.16 -22.51
C THR A 461 9.99 11.93 -21.58
N ASN A 462 11.17 11.51 -21.14
CA ASN A 462 11.32 10.48 -20.10
C ASN A 462 11.39 11.13 -18.70
N LEU A 463 11.07 10.38 -17.64
CA LEU A 463 11.19 10.80 -16.24
C LEU A 463 12.54 11.45 -15.84
N ALA A 464 13.62 11.10 -16.55
CA ALA A 464 14.95 11.66 -16.32
C ALA A 464 15.13 13.08 -16.90
N ASP A 465 14.24 13.50 -17.80
CA ASP A 465 14.32 14.72 -18.58
C ASP A 465 13.40 15.83 -18.03
N ASP A 466 12.53 15.54 -17.04
CA ASP A 466 11.61 16.51 -16.38
C ASP A 466 12.33 17.76 -15.81
N ALA A 467 13.64 17.68 -15.57
CA ALA A 467 14.45 18.76 -15.01
C ALA A 467 15.16 19.63 -16.07
N ILE A 468 15.12 19.24 -17.35
CA ILE A 468 15.87 19.93 -18.41
C ILE A 468 15.14 21.22 -18.80
N GLN A 469 15.80 22.35 -18.55
CA GLN A 469 15.33 23.67 -18.96
C GLN A 469 15.75 23.94 -20.41
N VAL A 470 14.79 24.16 -21.30
CA VAL A 470 15.06 24.32 -22.74
C VAL A 470 15.25 25.80 -23.12
N VAL A 471 14.34 26.67 -22.68
CA VAL A 471 14.38 28.13 -22.91
C VAL A 471 13.87 28.82 -21.64
N GLY A 472 14.68 29.68 -21.02
CA GLY A 472 14.35 30.24 -19.70
C GLY A 472 14.10 29.12 -18.68
N ARG A 473 13.08 29.26 -17.84
CA ARG A 473 12.61 28.20 -16.92
C ARG A 473 11.46 27.35 -17.50
N LEU A 474 11.46 27.11 -18.81
CA LEU A 474 10.54 26.16 -19.46
C LEU A 474 10.95 24.72 -19.16
N GLN A 475 10.04 23.94 -18.56
CA GLN A 475 10.21 22.53 -18.22
C GLN A 475 9.12 21.70 -18.90
N SER A 476 9.55 20.64 -19.60
CA SER A 476 8.63 19.62 -20.09
C SER A 476 8.26 18.65 -18.97
N TYR A 477 7.05 18.11 -18.99
CA TYR A 477 6.64 17.02 -18.11
C TYR A 477 5.84 15.97 -18.88
N SER A 478 5.85 14.74 -18.37
CA SER A 478 5.02 13.65 -18.87
C SER A 478 4.06 13.14 -17.79
N LEU A 479 2.98 12.49 -18.23
CA LEU A 479 2.02 11.84 -17.32
C LEU A 479 2.63 10.56 -16.76
N VAL A 480 2.84 10.49 -15.45
CA VAL A 480 3.58 9.40 -14.81
C VAL A 480 2.89 8.90 -13.55
N LEU A 481 3.10 7.63 -13.20
CA LEU A 481 2.70 7.02 -11.91
C LEU A 481 3.82 7.06 -10.86
N ASP A 482 4.94 7.70 -11.16
CA ASP A 482 6.07 7.83 -10.25
C ASP A 482 5.98 9.08 -9.40
N SER A 483 6.05 8.96 -8.07
CA SER A 483 6.16 10.14 -7.20
C SER A 483 7.62 10.57 -7.09
N ARG A 484 7.90 11.87 -6.88
CA ARG A 484 9.28 12.38 -6.72
C ARG A 484 10.07 11.69 -5.59
N GLU A 485 9.38 11.24 -4.54
CA GLU A 485 9.99 10.55 -3.40
C GLU A 485 10.19 9.03 -3.63
N GLY A 486 9.72 8.47 -4.75
CA GLY A 486 9.67 7.02 -4.95
C GLY A 486 8.76 6.32 -3.94
N ARG A 487 7.85 7.04 -3.28
CA ARG A 487 6.88 6.51 -2.32
C ARG A 487 5.52 6.40 -3.01
N VAL A 488 4.93 5.22 -3.06
CA VAL A 488 3.53 5.11 -3.53
C VAL A 488 2.65 5.88 -2.55
N GLN A 489 1.83 6.81 -3.06
CA GLN A 489 0.88 7.54 -2.23
C GLN A 489 -0.15 6.52 -1.67
N ASP A 490 -0.09 6.29 -0.37
CA ASP A 490 -1.06 5.50 0.42
C ASP A 490 -1.72 6.51 1.36
N ALA A 491 -2.97 6.88 1.11
CA ALA A 491 -3.72 7.88 1.88
C ALA A 491 -3.74 7.53 3.38
N TRP A 492 -3.72 6.24 3.71
CA TRP A 492 -3.67 5.78 5.10
C TRP A 492 -2.29 5.96 5.73
N GLU A 493 -1.21 5.82 4.97
CA GLU A 493 0.15 6.15 5.42
C GLU A 493 0.31 7.66 5.60
N ARG A 494 -0.23 8.44 4.66
CA ARG A 494 -0.26 9.91 4.74
C ARG A 494 -1.03 10.39 5.97
N ALA A 495 -2.20 9.82 6.24
CA ALA A 495 -2.98 10.09 7.45
C ALA A 495 -2.22 9.72 8.73
N ALA A 496 -1.62 8.52 8.78
CA ALA A 496 -0.83 8.08 9.94
C ALA A 496 0.36 9.02 10.22
N ARG A 497 1.04 9.50 9.16
CA ARG A 497 2.11 10.48 9.27
C ARG A 497 1.60 11.81 9.82
N LEU A 498 0.54 12.37 9.24
CA LEU A 498 0.01 13.67 9.66
C LEU A 498 -0.47 13.65 11.11
N ILE A 499 -1.21 12.61 11.51
CA ILE A 499 -1.68 12.42 12.90
C ILE A 499 -0.49 12.39 13.86
N HIS A 500 0.56 11.66 13.50
CA HIS A 500 1.78 11.57 14.30
C HIS A 500 2.53 12.91 14.40
N GLU A 501 2.72 13.61 13.28
CA GLU A 501 3.40 14.92 13.26
C GLU A 501 2.64 15.97 14.07
N ARG A 502 1.30 15.97 14.00
CA ARG A 502 0.48 16.82 14.85
C ARG A 502 0.63 16.47 16.34
N TYR A 503 0.69 15.18 16.68
CA TYR A 503 0.98 14.77 18.06
C TYR A 503 2.35 15.29 18.51
N VAL A 504 3.40 15.12 17.70
CA VAL A 504 4.75 15.59 18.02
C VAL A 504 4.78 17.11 18.20
N SER A 505 4.00 17.87 17.44
CA SER A 505 3.94 19.34 17.56
C SER A 505 3.24 19.82 18.85
N THR A 506 2.46 18.97 19.52
CA THR A 506 1.91 19.28 20.86
C THR A 506 2.94 19.17 21.99
N ILE A 507 4.10 18.57 21.71
CA ILE A 507 5.18 18.40 22.69
C ILE A 507 6.06 19.65 22.68
N GLU A 508 6.27 20.24 23.86
CA GLU A 508 7.12 21.44 23.99
C GLU A 508 8.53 21.21 23.40
N PRO A 509 9.10 22.17 22.65
CA PRO A 509 10.39 22.01 21.97
C PRO A 509 11.58 21.63 22.86
N GLY A 510 11.51 21.89 24.17
CA GLY A 510 12.54 21.55 25.15
C GLY A 510 12.24 20.32 26.03
N ALA A 511 11.05 19.72 25.90
CA ALA A 511 10.69 18.55 26.71
C ALA A 511 11.44 17.29 26.24
N PRO A 512 11.82 16.37 27.15
CA PRO A 512 12.44 15.10 26.77
C PRO A 512 11.54 14.31 25.82
N ARG A 513 12.05 14.03 24.60
CA ARG A 513 11.33 13.21 23.62
C ARG A 513 11.58 11.73 23.85
N SER A 514 10.51 10.96 23.99
CA SER A 514 10.61 9.50 23.96
C SER A 514 10.99 9.01 22.55
N PRO A 515 11.52 7.80 22.39
CA PRO A 515 11.75 7.20 21.07
C PRO A 515 10.50 7.10 20.18
N ALA A 516 9.30 7.15 20.79
CA ALA A 516 8.01 7.14 20.11
C ALA A 516 7.54 8.55 19.67
N ALA A 517 8.25 9.62 20.07
CA ALA A 517 7.88 11.02 19.86
C ALA A 517 8.91 11.78 18.99
N LEU A 518 9.60 11.06 18.11
CA LEU A 518 10.50 11.65 17.12
C LEU A 518 9.72 12.05 15.86
N PRO A 519 10.22 13.03 15.08
CA PRO A 519 9.69 13.34 13.75
C PRO A 519 9.59 12.09 12.89
N TRP A 520 8.63 12.04 11.96
CA TRP A 520 8.32 10.83 11.20
C TRP A 520 9.54 10.26 10.49
N GLU A 521 10.37 11.10 9.87
CA GLU A 521 11.58 10.70 9.14
C GLU A 521 12.67 10.07 10.03
N ASP A 522 12.70 10.43 11.32
CA ASP A 522 13.60 9.85 12.32
C ASP A 522 12.97 8.70 13.12
N LEU A 523 11.65 8.52 12.99
CA LEU A 523 10.88 7.55 13.75
C LEU A 523 11.22 6.11 13.33
N ASN A 524 11.50 5.25 14.31
CA ASN A 524 11.75 3.83 14.05
C ASN A 524 10.55 3.15 13.38
N GLU A 525 10.82 2.20 12.48
CA GLU A 525 9.78 1.47 11.74
C GLU A 525 8.77 0.74 12.64
N PHE A 526 9.17 0.33 13.85
CA PHE A 526 8.24 -0.20 14.85
C PHE A 526 7.14 0.82 15.22
N TYR A 527 7.50 2.08 15.47
CA TYR A 527 6.53 3.11 15.85
C TYR A 527 5.73 3.59 14.64
N ARG A 528 6.35 3.75 13.45
CA ARG A 528 5.61 3.99 12.20
C ARG A 528 4.58 2.88 11.95
N GLY A 529 4.96 1.63 12.23
CA GLY A 529 4.08 0.47 12.15
C GLY A 529 2.92 0.51 13.13
N SER A 530 3.16 0.98 14.35
CA SER A 530 2.10 1.20 15.35
C SER A 530 1.12 2.30 14.92
N ASN A 531 1.60 3.40 14.31
CA ASN A 531 0.75 4.47 13.79
C ASN A 531 -0.12 3.98 12.60
N ARG A 532 0.48 3.26 11.65
CA ARG A 532 -0.27 2.63 10.53
C ARG A 532 -1.32 1.63 11.04
N ARG A 533 -0.99 0.87 12.09
CA ARG A 533 -1.92 -0.07 12.75
C ARG A 533 -3.12 0.68 13.33
N GLN A 534 -2.90 1.75 14.10
CA GLN A 534 -3.97 2.52 14.74
C GLN A 534 -5.00 3.02 13.71
N VAL A 535 -4.54 3.62 12.60
CA VAL A 535 -5.44 4.07 11.52
C VAL A 535 -6.24 2.90 10.92
N ARG A 536 -5.58 1.79 10.59
CA ARG A 536 -6.27 0.62 10.00
C ARG A 536 -7.23 -0.05 10.96
N ASN A 537 -6.88 -0.11 12.25
CA ASN A 537 -7.76 -0.67 13.26
C ASN A 537 -8.99 0.23 13.48
N ALA A 538 -8.83 1.55 13.43
CA ALA A 538 -9.96 2.48 13.47
C ALA A 538 -10.97 2.23 12.33
N LEU A 539 -10.49 2.01 11.10
CA LEU A 539 -11.35 1.65 9.97
C LEU A 539 -12.16 0.37 10.22
N TRP A 540 -11.53 -0.62 10.86
CA TRP A 540 -12.17 -1.89 11.19
C TRP A 540 -13.20 -1.75 12.32
N MET A 541 -12.81 -1.10 13.42
CA MET A 541 -13.66 -0.93 14.62
C MET A 541 -14.95 -0.18 14.29
N VAL A 542 -14.85 0.90 13.52
CA VAL A 542 -16.01 1.72 13.12
C VAL A 542 -17.05 0.89 12.37
N GLU A 543 -16.65 0.01 11.45
CA GLU A 543 -17.61 -0.84 10.74
C GLU A 543 -18.09 -2.03 11.57
N LYS A 544 -17.16 -2.71 12.25
CA LYS A 544 -17.42 -4.02 12.86
C LYS A 544 -18.00 -3.96 14.25
N ILE A 545 -17.65 -2.93 14.99
CA ILE A 545 -18.12 -2.73 16.35
C ILE A 545 -19.23 -1.69 16.34
N ALA A 546 -19.00 -0.54 15.71
CA ALA A 546 -19.96 0.57 15.76
C ALA A 546 -21.10 0.47 14.72
N GLY A 547 -21.02 -0.45 13.75
CA GLY A 547 -22.05 -0.60 12.72
C GLY A 547 -22.15 0.61 11.77
N HIS A 548 -21.05 1.34 11.60
CA HIS A 548 -20.96 2.46 10.66
C HIS A 548 -20.48 1.99 9.29
N THR A 549 -20.60 2.86 8.30
CA THR A 549 -20.02 2.72 6.97
C THR A 549 -19.13 3.91 6.68
N TRP A 550 -18.01 3.67 6.00
CA TRP A 550 -17.15 4.72 5.45
C TRP A 550 -17.64 5.23 4.08
N ASN A 551 -18.67 4.58 3.51
CA ASN A 551 -19.31 5.05 2.28
C ASN A 551 -20.25 6.23 2.60
N THR A 552 -19.77 7.43 2.33
CA THR A 552 -20.51 8.68 2.55
C THR A 552 -20.97 9.34 1.25
N TRP A 553 -20.76 8.69 0.10
CA TRP A 553 -21.15 9.24 -1.20
C TRP A 553 -22.66 9.54 -1.26
N GLY A 554 -23.02 10.73 -1.76
CA GLY A 554 -24.41 11.19 -1.88
C GLY A 554 -25.08 11.65 -0.58
N SER A 555 -24.54 11.29 0.58
CA SER A 555 -25.13 11.61 1.89
C SER A 555 -24.03 11.81 2.94
N PRO A 556 -23.25 12.90 2.86
CA PRO A 556 -22.18 13.18 3.80
C PRO A 556 -22.73 13.42 5.22
N PRO A 557 -22.07 12.91 6.29
CA PRO A 557 -22.52 13.15 7.65
C PRO A 557 -22.37 14.63 8.03
N ALA A 558 -23.21 15.08 8.99
CA ALA A 558 -23.27 16.47 9.46
C ALA A 558 -21.89 17.06 9.76
N GLN A 559 -21.61 18.26 9.24
CA GLN A 559 -20.31 18.91 9.43
C GLN A 559 -20.12 19.28 10.91
N LEU A 560 -18.91 19.01 11.43
CA LEU A 560 -18.51 19.34 12.80
C LEU A 560 -17.25 20.20 12.73
N SER A 561 -17.22 21.29 13.48
CA SER A 561 -16.08 22.21 13.60
C SER A 561 -15.21 21.87 14.81
N GLY A 562 -13.99 22.43 14.85
CA GLY A 562 -13.14 22.33 16.04
C GLY A 562 -13.78 22.94 17.29
N ASN A 563 -14.61 23.98 17.12
CA ASN A 563 -15.32 24.63 18.22
C ASN A 563 -16.42 23.73 18.79
N ASP A 564 -17.08 22.92 17.96
CA ASP A 564 -18.09 21.96 18.42
C ASP A 564 -17.48 20.86 19.29
N MET A 565 -16.19 20.56 19.10
CA MET A 565 -15.48 19.49 19.82
C MET A 565 -14.68 20.01 21.03
N ALA A 566 -14.34 21.31 21.03
CA ALA A 566 -13.45 21.89 22.01
C ALA A 566 -14.05 21.84 23.43
N GLY A 567 -13.27 21.36 24.39
CA GLY A 567 -13.67 21.29 25.80
C GLY A 567 -14.62 20.14 26.16
N LEU A 568 -15.15 19.40 25.19
CA LEU A 568 -16.03 18.26 25.46
C LEU A 568 -15.27 17.04 25.98
N PRO A 569 -15.85 16.26 26.90
CA PRO A 569 -15.34 14.94 27.27
C PRO A 569 -15.22 13.98 26.07
N PRO A 570 -14.26 13.03 26.08
CA PRO A 570 -14.06 12.11 24.95
C PRO A 570 -15.29 11.31 24.51
N LEU A 571 -16.15 10.90 25.45
CA LEU A 571 -17.38 10.16 25.13
C LEU A 571 -18.43 11.04 24.43
N GLU A 572 -18.55 12.31 24.83
CA GLU A 572 -19.45 13.27 24.16
C GLU A 572 -18.95 13.62 22.76
N GLN A 573 -17.63 13.75 22.58
CA GLN A 573 -17.02 13.89 21.25
C GLN A 573 -17.36 12.70 20.34
N LEU A 574 -17.29 11.48 20.87
CA LEU A 574 -17.66 10.26 20.14
C LEU A 574 -19.15 10.23 19.81
N ALA A 575 -20.02 10.61 20.75
CA ALA A 575 -21.47 10.71 20.54
C ALA A 575 -21.83 11.71 19.44
N LEU A 576 -21.18 12.89 19.41
CA LEU A 576 -21.35 13.87 18.32
C LEU A 576 -20.91 13.34 16.95
N MET A 577 -19.93 12.44 16.92
CA MET A 577 -19.52 11.73 15.69
C MET A 577 -20.43 10.54 15.35
N GLY A 578 -21.48 10.29 16.14
CA GLY A 578 -22.48 9.24 15.92
C GLY A 578 -22.19 7.92 16.63
N PHE A 579 -21.20 7.86 17.53
CA PHE A 579 -20.85 6.64 18.25
C PHE A 579 -21.49 6.62 19.64
N ASP A 580 -22.40 5.69 19.89
CA ASP A 580 -23.00 5.49 21.20
C ASP A 580 -21.96 5.00 22.24
N HIS A 581 -22.36 5.04 23.51
CA HIS A 581 -21.49 4.69 24.63
C HIS A 581 -20.93 3.26 24.54
N ASP A 582 -21.78 2.27 24.24
CA ASP A 582 -21.39 0.87 24.24
C ASP A 582 -20.45 0.56 23.07
N SER A 583 -20.74 1.13 21.90
CA SER A 583 -19.85 1.10 20.74
C SER A 583 -18.50 1.76 21.06
N ALA A 584 -18.50 2.95 21.66
CA ALA A 584 -17.28 3.67 22.03
C ALA A 584 -16.39 2.86 22.99
N MET A 585 -16.99 2.26 24.03
CA MET A 585 -16.28 1.42 24.99
C MET A 585 -15.72 0.15 24.36
N SER A 586 -16.51 -0.51 23.52
CA SER A 586 -16.09 -1.71 22.79
C SER A 586 -14.96 -1.43 21.81
N MET A 587 -14.99 -0.29 21.12
CA MET A 587 -13.90 0.16 20.25
C MET A 587 -12.64 0.50 21.05
N ALA A 588 -12.76 1.20 22.19
CA ALA A 588 -11.60 1.53 23.03
C ALA A 588 -10.90 0.25 23.54
N ARG A 589 -11.70 -0.76 23.92
CA ARG A 589 -11.20 -2.10 24.27
C ARG A 589 -10.45 -2.76 23.11
N ALA A 590 -11.07 -2.80 21.93
CA ALA A 590 -10.47 -3.45 20.77
C ALA A 590 -9.15 -2.79 20.34
N GLU A 591 -9.07 -1.45 20.43
CA GLU A 591 -7.82 -0.73 20.14
C GLU A 591 -6.72 -1.04 21.16
N HIS A 592 -7.05 -1.09 22.45
CA HIS A 592 -6.11 -1.46 23.50
C HIS A 592 -5.57 -2.89 23.33
N GLU A 593 -6.47 -3.84 23.03
CA GLU A 593 -6.09 -5.23 22.80
C GLU A 593 -5.22 -5.41 21.55
N ASP A 594 -5.53 -4.71 20.45
CA ASP A 594 -4.72 -4.74 19.23
C ASP A 594 -3.34 -4.08 19.45
N TRP A 595 -3.29 -2.97 20.17
CA TRP A 595 -2.04 -2.32 20.58
C TRP A 595 -1.17 -3.26 21.44
N CYS A 596 -1.74 -3.88 22.46
CA CYS A 596 -1.04 -4.86 23.31
C CYS A 596 -0.49 -6.02 22.48
N ARG A 597 -1.29 -6.54 21.54
CA ARG A 597 -0.89 -7.64 20.64
C ARG A 597 0.27 -7.24 19.75
N TYR A 598 0.25 -6.03 19.19
CA TYR A 598 1.32 -5.48 18.37
C TYR A 598 2.63 -5.36 19.14
N TYR A 599 2.58 -4.79 20.35
CA TYR A 599 3.75 -4.62 21.21
C TYR A 599 4.34 -5.98 21.64
N ARG A 600 3.50 -6.90 22.15
CA ARG A 600 3.94 -8.25 22.56
C ARG A 600 4.54 -9.04 21.41
N ARG A 601 3.95 -8.98 20.20
CA ARG A 601 4.50 -9.61 18.98
C ARG A 601 5.88 -9.07 18.60
N ASN A 602 6.18 -7.81 18.94
CA ASN A 602 7.46 -7.17 18.71
C ASN A 602 8.43 -7.28 19.90
N GLY A 603 8.10 -8.15 20.87
CA GLY A 603 8.97 -8.52 21.98
C GLY A 603 8.88 -7.59 23.19
N TRP A 604 7.89 -6.71 23.25
CA TRP A 604 7.63 -5.89 24.44
C TRP A 604 6.96 -6.69 25.54
N LYS A 605 7.24 -6.31 26.79
CA LYS A 605 6.73 -6.96 27.99
C LYS A 605 6.15 -5.92 28.94
N TYR A 606 5.21 -6.36 29.76
CA TYR A 606 4.74 -5.57 30.88
C TYR A 606 5.85 -5.38 31.92
N GLY A 607 5.93 -4.19 32.49
CA GLY A 607 6.73 -3.87 33.67
C GLY A 607 6.60 -2.39 34.03
N SER A 608 6.81 -2.08 35.31
CA SER A 608 6.77 -0.73 35.86
C SER A 608 8.04 -0.51 36.69
N PRO A 609 8.83 0.55 36.45
CA PRO A 609 8.57 1.66 35.52
C PRO A 609 8.74 1.27 34.04
N ARG A 610 8.19 2.10 33.14
CA ARG A 610 8.39 1.98 31.69
C ARG A 610 9.87 2.14 31.34
N ASP A 611 10.38 1.28 30.45
CA ASP A 611 11.74 1.34 29.90
C ASP A 611 11.76 0.88 28.44
N ASP A 612 11.71 1.85 27.54
CA ASP A 612 11.66 1.61 26.08
C ASP A 612 12.94 0.93 25.56
N SER A 613 14.09 1.14 26.22
CA SER A 613 15.37 0.57 25.79
C SER A 613 15.42 -0.95 25.97
N HIS A 614 14.75 -1.43 27.03
CA HIS A 614 14.58 -2.86 27.32
C HIS A 614 13.22 -3.42 26.87
N LYS A 615 12.42 -2.62 26.13
CA LYS A 615 11.08 -2.96 25.66
C LYS A 615 10.09 -3.31 26.78
N ILE A 616 10.11 -2.53 27.84
CA ILE A 616 9.21 -2.66 29.00
C ILE A 616 8.20 -1.53 28.95
N HIS A 617 6.91 -1.85 28.97
CA HIS A 617 5.83 -0.85 28.98
C HIS A 617 4.79 -1.17 30.06
N ASP A 618 4.54 -0.19 30.91
CA ASP A 618 3.63 -0.21 32.06
C ASP A 618 2.14 -0.36 31.72
N LYS A 619 1.72 0.05 30.52
CA LYS A 619 0.33 -0.08 30.05
C LYS A 619 0.01 -1.39 29.34
N LEU A 620 0.93 -2.36 29.25
CA LEU A 620 0.68 -3.67 28.62
C LEU A 620 -0.13 -4.64 29.51
N VAL A 621 -1.24 -4.15 30.05
CA VAL A 621 -2.17 -4.85 30.94
C VAL A 621 -3.42 -5.32 30.21
N ASP A 622 -4.19 -6.23 30.83
CA ASP A 622 -5.48 -6.66 30.30
C ASP A 622 -6.55 -5.57 30.45
N TRP A 623 -7.59 -5.62 29.60
CA TRP A 623 -8.63 -4.59 29.58
C TRP A 623 -9.33 -4.40 30.93
N SER A 624 -9.54 -5.46 31.72
CA SER A 624 -10.14 -5.36 33.05
C SER A 624 -9.37 -4.45 34.00
N ALA A 625 -8.04 -4.35 33.86
CA ALA A 625 -7.22 -3.43 34.63
C ALA A 625 -7.35 -1.98 34.11
N VAL A 626 -7.53 -1.80 32.80
CA VAL A 626 -7.82 -0.49 32.20
C VAL A 626 -9.17 0.03 32.66
N GLU A 627 -10.20 -0.80 32.57
CA GLU A 627 -11.58 -0.48 32.92
C GLU A 627 -11.76 -0.14 34.41
N SER A 628 -11.04 -0.83 35.30
CA SER A 628 -11.06 -0.57 36.74
C SER A 628 -10.20 0.63 37.18
N THR A 629 -9.41 1.22 36.27
CA THR A 629 -8.51 2.34 36.58
C THR A 629 -8.94 3.60 35.80
N PRO A 630 -9.57 4.60 36.43
CA PRO A 630 -10.14 5.77 35.74
C PRO A 630 -9.17 6.49 34.79
N ASP A 631 -7.91 6.65 35.19
CA ASP A 631 -6.90 7.33 34.36
C ASP A 631 -6.53 6.54 33.10
N LEU A 632 -6.45 5.21 33.20
CA LEU A 632 -6.16 4.34 32.05
C LEU A 632 -7.36 4.29 31.10
N LEU A 633 -8.57 4.18 31.65
CA LEU A 633 -9.80 4.19 30.86
C LEU A 633 -9.96 5.52 30.11
N ASN A 634 -9.82 6.64 30.81
CA ASN A 634 -9.90 7.98 30.21
C ASN A 634 -8.83 8.18 29.13
N ALA A 635 -7.61 7.66 29.33
CA ALA A 635 -6.58 7.72 28.31
C ALA A 635 -6.92 6.89 27.06
N ALA A 636 -7.49 5.70 27.22
CA ALA A 636 -7.90 4.84 26.12
C ALA A 636 -9.02 5.48 25.28
N ILE A 637 -10.08 5.98 25.92
CA ILE A 637 -11.21 6.63 25.25
C ILE A 637 -10.75 7.92 24.57
N ARG A 638 -9.91 8.74 25.24
CA ARG A 638 -9.34 9.96 24.65
C ARG A 638 -8.50 9.65 23.41
N SER A 639 -7.70 8.58 23.43
CA SER A 639 -6.93 8.18 22.26
C SER A 639 -7.85 7.79 21.10
N LEU A 640 -8.91 7.03 21.36
CA LEU A 640 -9.90 6.65 20.33
C LEU A 640 -10.58 7.89 19.74
N ALA A 641 -11.11 8.77 20.58
CA ALA A 641 -11.78 10.00 20.16
C ALA A 641 -10.85 10.89 19.32
N ALA A 642 -9.59 11.07 19.76
CA ALA A 642 -8.60 11.85 19.03
C ALA A 642 -8.25 11.25 17.66
N THR A 643 -8.13 9.92 17.56
CA THR A 643 -7.87 9.23 16.29
C THR A 643 -9.04 9.41 15.32
N LEU A 644 -10.28 9.15 15.76
CA LEU A 644 -11.47 9.25 14.90
C LEU A 644 -11.75 10.71 14.50
N TRP A 645 -11.54 11.65 15.42
CA TRP A 645 -11.62 13.07 15.11
C TRP A 645 -10.55 13.49 14.09
N SER A 646 -9.32 13.02 14.25
CA SER A 646 -8.25 13.35 13.30
C SER A 646 -8.54 12.80 11.90
N LEU A 647 -9.05 11.57 11.80
CA LEU A 647 -9.50 11.00 10.52
C LEU A 647 -10.60 11.86 9.89
N ARG A 648 -11.57 12.31 10.68
CA ARG A 648 -12.65 13.20 10.22
C ARG A 648 -12.13 14.54 9.70
N GLN A 649 -11.16 15.15 10.39
CA GLN A 649 -10.52 16.39 9.95
C GLN A 649 -9.67 16.20 8.69
N LEU A 650 -9.12 15.01 8.47
CA LEU A 650 -8.42 14.63 7.24
C LEU A 650 -9.36 14.18 6.11
N GLY A 651 -10.69 14.33 6.28
CA GLY A 651 -11.69 14.04 5.24
C GLY A 651 -12.26 12.62 5.29
N PHE A 652 -11.73 11.74 6.13
CA PHE A 652 -12.24 10.36 6.29
C PHE A 652 -13.40 10.35 7.28
N ARG A 653 -14.62 10.19 6.78
CA ARG A 653 -15.83 10.24 7.60
C ARG A 653 -16.59 8.94 7.56
N SER A 654 -17.14 8.56 8.70
CA SER A 654 -18.08 7.46 8.79
C SER A 654 -19.46 7.98 9.13
N ARG A 655 -20.49 7.19 8.81
CA ARG A 655 -21.88 7.39 9.23
C ARG A 655 -22.49 6.07 9.69
N PRO A 656 -23.54 6.07 10.52
CA PRO A 656 -24.30 4.86 10.83
C PRO A 656 -24.78 4.15 9.54
N MET A 657 -24.61 2.83 9.44
CA MET A 657 -25.05 2.06 8.27
C MET A 657 -26.57 2.06 8.15
N TRP A 658 -27.25 1.96 9.30
CA TRP A 658 -28.70 2.06 9.40
C TRP A 658 -29.08 3.51 9.65
N GLN A 659 -29.89 4.06 8.76
CA GLN A 659 -30.37 5.43 8.84
C GLN A 659 -31.85 5.45 9.14
N THR A 660 -32.29 6.47 9.87
CA THR A 660 -33.69 6.65 10.22
C THR A 660 -34.41 7.36 9.08
N PHE A 661 -35.56 6.80 8.68
CA PHE A 661 -36.45 7.37 7.69
C PHE A 661 -37.87 7.44 8.24
N THR A 662 -38.61 8.45 7.82
CA THR A 662 -40.05 8.56 8.07
C THR A 662 -40.80 7.87 6.94
N ARG A 663 -41.82 7.08 7.28
CA ARG A 663 -42.72 6.51 6.28
C ARG A 663 -43.61 7.60 5.68
N ILE A 664 -43.78 7.60 4.36
CA ILE A 664 -44.59 8.59 3.65
C ILE A 664 -45.53 7.94 2.62
N GLY A 665 -46.58 8.67 2.27
CA GLY A 665 -47.58 8.23 1.29
C GLY A 665 -48.76 7.45 1.89
N THR A 666 -49.72 7.15 1.03
CA THR A 666 -51.02 6.55 1.39
C THR A 666 -51.23 5.25 0.62
N VAL A 667 -51.84 4.25 1.25
CA VAL A 667 -52.17 2.94 0.66
C VAL A 667 -53.66 2.65 0.79
N THR A 668 -54.16 1.65 0.06
CA THR A 668 -55.44 1.01 0.40
C THR A 668 -55.17 -0.31 1.11
N ALA A 669 -55.94 -0.63 2.16
CA ALA A 669 -55.74 -1.84 2.92
C ALA A 669 -57.06 -2.45 3.38
N GLU A 670 -57.13 -3.78 3.36
CA GLU A 670 -58.25 -4.56 3.89
C GLU A 670 -57.74 -5.65 4.84
N GLN A 671 -58.44 -5.87 5.94
CA GLN A 671 -58.12 -6.97 6.84
C GLN A 671 -58.70 -8.28 6.29
N ARG A 672 -57.94 -9.38 6.33
CA ARG A 672 -58.40 -10.67 5.83
C ARG A 672 -58.61 -11.68 6.95
N ASP A 673 -59.78 -12.31 6.96
CA ASP A 673 -60.18 -13.24 8.03
C ASP A 673 -59.68 -14.68 7.85
N ALA A 674 -58.95 -14.96 6.76
CA ALA A 674 -58.41 -16.28 6.45
C ALA A 674 -56.93 -16.20 6.04
N PRO A 675 -56.11 -17.23 6.33
CA PRO A 675 -54.72 -17.27 5.88
C PRO A 675 -54.64 -17.22 4.35
N TRP A 676 -53.63 -16.53 3.84
CA TRP A 676 -53.45 -16.34 2.40
C TRP A 676 -51.97 -16.26 2.04
N THR A 677 -51.68 -16.39 0.76
CA THR A 677 -50.33 -16.31 0.22
C THR A 677 -50.26 -15.32 -0.92
N TRP A 678 -49.11 -14.67 -1.06
CA TRP A 678 -48.79 -13.80 -2.19
C TRP A 678 -47.35 -14.04 -2.64
N THR A 679 -46.98 -13.51 -3.79
CA THR A 679 -45.64 -13.68 -4.35
C THR A 679 -44.89 -12.37 -4.20
N SER A 680 -43.74 -12.41 -3.52
CA SER A 680 -42.83 -11.25 -3.43
C SER A 680 -42.27 -10.88 -4.80
N ASP A 681 -41.74 -9.66 -4.92
CA ASP A 681 -41.06 -9.20 -6.14
C ASP A 681 -39.88 -10.11 -6.54
N SER A 682 -39.26 -10.76 -5.56
CA SER A 682 -38.18 -11.75 -5.75
C SER A 682 -38.65 -13.15 -6.15
N GLY A 683 -39.96 -13.37 -6.31
CA GLY A 683 -40.57 -14.64 -6.71
C GLY A 683 -40.82 -15.64 -5.59
N HIS A 684 -40.46 -15.32 -4.34
CA HIS A 684 -40.72 -16.16 -3.17
C HIS A 684 -42.20 -16.10 -2.75
N THR A 685 -42.76 -17.25 -2.37
CA THR A 685 -44.12 -17.35 -1.83
C THR A 685 -44.13 -16.91 -0.36
N MET A 686 -44.85 -15.83 -0.09
CA MET A 686 -45.04 -15.21 1.22
C MET A 686 -46.33 -15.73 1.86
N ARG A 687 -46.33 -15.89 3.19
CA ARG A 687 -47.49 -16.42 3.93
C ARG A 687 -47.98 -15.43 4.97
N ALA A 688 -49.28 -15.20 4.97
CA ALA A 688 -49.98 -14.35 5.93
C ALA A 688 -51.03 -15.16 6.70
N ASN A 689 -51.24 -14.81 7.97
CA ASN A 689 -52.22 -15.45 8.83
C ASN A 689 -53.61 -14.81 8.68
N ALA A 690 -54.63 -15.48 9.21
CA ALA A 690 -55.92 -14.85 9.43
C ALA A 690 -55.77 -13.68 10.41
N GLY A 691 -56.37 -12.54 10.08
CA GLY A 691 -56.27 -11.28 10.83
C GLY A 691 -55.22 -10.30 10.29
N ASP A 692 -54.31 -10.75 9.41
CA ASP A 692 -53.32 -9.86 8.79
C ASP A 692 -53.95 -8.98 7.71
N TRP A 693 -53.38 -7.80 7.51
CA TRP A 693 -53.85 -6.82 6.54
C TRP A 693 -53.24 -7.06 5.17
N ALA A 694 -54.08 -7.02 4.13
CA ALA A 694 -53.66 -6.98 2.73
C ALA A 694 -53.55 -5.52 2.27
N VAL A 695 -52.31 -5.05 2.12
CA VAL A 695 -51.99 -3.69 1.71
C VAL A 695 -51.74 -3.65 0.21
N HIS A 696 -52.32 -2.65 -0.47
CA HIS A 696 -52.29 -2.50 -1.91
C HIS A 696 -51.74 -1.12 -2.31
N GLU A 697 -50.85 -1.11 -3.30
CA GLU A 697 -50.29 0.09 -3.93
C GLU A 697 -49.75 -0.28 -5.32
N ASP A 698 -50.04 0.53 -6.35
CA ASP A 698 -49.53 0.35 -7.72
C ASP A 698 -49.70 -1.06 -8.31
N GLY A 699 -50.80 -1.74 -7.98
CA GLY A 699 -51.08 -3.10 -8.45
C GLY A 699 -50.31 -4.22 -7.73
N LYS A 700 -49.51 -3.87 -6.71
CA LYS A 700 -48.85 -4.82 -5.81
C LYS A 700 -49.67 -5.04 -4.55
N ILE A 701 -49.50 -6.22 -3.96
CA ILE A 701 -50.14 -6.63 -2.70
C ILE A 701 -49.09 -7.23 -1.78
N TRP A 702 -49.09 -6.83 -0.52
CA TRP A 702 -48.28 -7.44 0.53
C TRP A 702 -49.06 -7.54 1.83
N SER A 703 -48.63 -8.43 2.72
CA SER A 703 -49.23 -8.59 4.05
C SER A 703 -48.53 -7.73 5.09
N VAL A 704 -49.28 -7.25 6.08
CA VAL A 704 -48.76 -6.63 7.31
C VAL A 704 -49.51 -7.21 8.50
N ARG A 705 -48.79 -7.63 9.54
CA ARG A 705 -49.38 -8.18 10.78
C ARG A 705 -50.26 -7.13 11.47
N ASP A 706 -51.38 -7.54 12.08
CA ASP A 706 -52.39 -6.61 12.62
C ASP A 706 -51.84 -5.59 13.64
N ASP A 707 -50.99 -6.03 14.56
CA ASP A 707 -50.33 -5.14 15.54
C ASP A 707 -49.44 -4.10 14.86
N ILE A 708 -48.58 -4.52 13.93
CA ILE A 708 -47.70 -3.62 13.16
C ILE A 708 -48.53 -2.66 12.30
N PHE A 709 -49.62 -3.13 11.69
CA PHE A 709 -50.47 -2.28 10.85
C PHE A 709 -51.11 -1.16 11.67
N ARG A 710 -51.66 -1.47 12.84
CA ARG A 710 -52.28 -0.47 13.72
C ARG A 710 -51.29 0.56 14.27
N ASP A 711 -50.05 0.14 14.51
CA ASP A 711 -49.01 1.03 15.03
C ASP A 711 -48.39 1.93 13.93
N THR A 712 -48.47 1.53 12.66
CA THR A 712 -47.75 2.19 11.56
C THR A 712 -48.64 2.78 10.45
N TYR A 713 -49.96 2.73 10.62
CA TYR A 713 -50.93 3.29 9.69
C TYR A 713 -52.06 4.04 10.39
N GLU A 714 -52.41 5.21 9.87
CA GLU A 714 -53.54 6.02 10.32
C GLU A 714 -54.64 6.08 9.25
N PRO A 715 -55.92 6.03 9.63
CA PRO A 715 -57.03 6.08 8.66
C PRO A 715 -57.09 7.45 7.96
N ALA A 716 -57.08 7.44 6.62
CA ALA A 716 -57.13 8.64 5.78
C ALA A 716 -58.50 8.83 5.08
N GLY A 717 -59.47 7.95 5.33
CA GLY A 717 -60.80 7.94 4.70
C GLY A 717 -60.88 7.08 3.43
N ASP A 718 -62.08 6.68 3.04
CA ASP A 718 -62.37 5.93 1.79
C ASP A 718 -61.52 4.66 1.57
N GLY A 719 -61.29 3.88 2.64
CA GLY A 719 -60.47 2.66 2.58
C GLY A 719 -58.96 2.91 2.40
N LYS A 720 -58.54 4.18 2.50
CA LYS A 720 -57.14 4.60 2.44
C LYS A 720 -56.55 4.79 3.83
N TRP A 721 -55.25 4.53 3.92
CA TRP A 721 -54.46 4.56 5.13
C TRP A 721 -53.15 5.31 4.89
N GLN A 722 -52.88 6.31 5.72
CA GLN A 722 -51.64 7.07 5.70
C GLN A 722 -50.58 6.31 6.49
N ARG A 723 -49.38 6.15 5.91
CA ARG A 723 -48.26 5.57 6.65
C ARG A 723 -47.78 6.54 7.72
N SER A 724 -47.48 6.02 8.91
CA SER A 724 -46.92 6.77 10.04
C SER A 724 -45.72 6.02 10.64
N GLY A 725 -44.99 6.70 11.52
CA GLY A 725 -43.83 6.12 12.21
C GLY A 725 -42.51 6.20 11.45
N CYS A 726 -41.44 5.79 12.14
CA CYS A 726 -40.08 5.76 11.62
C CYS A 726 -39.62 4.32 11.37
N VAL A 727 -38.67 4.17 10.46
CA VAL A 727 -37.97 2.90 10.21
C VAL A 727 -36.48 3.15 10.14
N GLN A 728 -35.69 2.11 10.34
CA GLN A 728 -34.30 2.12 9.96
C GLN A 728 -34.14 1.49 8.58
N ALA A 729 -33.31 2.06 7.71
CA ALA A 729 -33.01 1.44 6.43
C ALA A 729 -31.53 1.54 6.09
N ARG A 730 -31.06 0.57 5.30
CA ARG A 730 -29.73 0.56 4.69
C ARG A 730 -29.81 0.00 3.27
N PRO A 731 -28.83 0.29 2.40
CA PRO A 731 -28.67 -0.46 1.16
C PRO A 731 -28.49 -1.95 1.43
N ALA A 732 -29.15 -2.79 0.63
CA ALA A 732 -28.99 -4.23 0.63
C ALA A 732 -27.68 -4.63 -0.05
N GLN A 733 -27.13 -5.78 0.35
CA GLN A 733 -26.09 -6.43 -0.46
C GLN A 733 -26.76 -7.20 -1.60
N ALA A 734 -26.18 -7.17 -2.79
CA ALA A 734 -26.75 -7.89 -3.93
C ALA A 734 -26.87 -9.40 -3.63
N GLY A 735 -28.08 -9.96 -3.73
CA GLY A 735 -28.36 -11.36 -3.41
C GLY A 735 -28.46 -11.66 -1.91
N GLU A 736 -28.51 -10.64 -1.06
CA GLU A 736 -28.72 -10.79 0.38
C GLU A 736 -30.08 -11.46 0.65
N THR A 737 -30.08 -12.50 1.47
CA THR A 737 -31.33 -13.13 1.92
C THR A 737 -31.74 -12.52 3.25
N ILE A 738 -32.93 -11.93 3.29
CA ILE A 738 -33.53 -11.27 4.44
C ILE A 738 -34.60 -12.21 5.01
N ASP A 739 -34.48 -12.54 6.29
CA ASP A 739 -35.52 -13.27 7.01
C ASP A 739 -36.65 -12.29 7.37
N THR A 740 -37.72 -12.30 6.58
CA THR A 740 -38.94 -11.52 6.85
C THR A 740 -39.92 -12.32 7.71
N LEU A 741 -40.98 -11.69 8.22
CA LEU A 741 -42.00 -12.37 9.03
C LEU A 741 -42.80 -13.40 8.22
N GLU A 742 -42.94 -13.18 6.92
CA GLU A 742 -43.73 -13.98 5.99
C GLU A 742 -42.93 -15.10 5.30
N GLY A 743 -41.59 -15.03 5.38
CA GLY A 743 -40.64 -15.96 4.75
C GLY A 743 -39.33 -15.30 4.31
N PRO A 744 -38.31 -16.06 3.91
CA PRO A 744 -37.07 -15.48 3.39
C PRO A 744 -37.33 -14.77 2.04
N ALA A 745 -36.76 -13.58 1.88
CA ALA A 745 -36.79 -12.81 0.63
C ALA A 745 -35.37 -12.45 0.19
N THR A 746 -35.11 -12.43 -1.12
CA THR A 746 -33.79 -12.09 -1.65
C THR A 746 -33.81 -10.67 -2.19
N ALA A 747 -32.93 -9.81 -1.68
CA ALA A 747 -32.77 -8.44 -2.15
C ALA A 747 -31.98 -8.42 -3.48
N ALA A 748 -32.47 -7.65 -4.44
CA ALA A 748 -31.78 -7.35 -5.68
C ALA A 748 -30.68 -6.30 -5.48
N ASP A 749 -29.86 -6.09 -6.51
CA ASP A 749 -28.85 -5.04 -6.50
C ASP A 749 -29.52 -3.65 -6.51
N GLY A 750 -29.08 -2.77 -5.60
CA GLY A 750 -29.67 -1.45 -5.39
C GLY A 750 -30.86 -1.40 -4.44
N ASP A 751 -31.42 -2.53 -4.01
CA ASP A 751 -32.52 -2.58 -3.04
C ASP A 751 -32.11 -2.03 -1.67
N TRP A 752 -33.10 -1.69 -0.86
CA TRP A 752 -32.94 -1.30 0.54
C TRP A 752 -33.46 -2.39 1.46
N VAL A 753 -32.74 -2.65 2.55
CA VAL A 753 -33.27 -3.42 3.68
C VAL A 753 -33.85 -2.42 4.67
N VAL A 754 -35.16 -2.54 4.91
CA VAL A 754 -35.87 -1.73 5.89
C VAL A 754 -36.09 -2.58 7.13
N ARG A 755 -35.99 -1.95 8.30
CA ARG A 755 -36.21 -2.52 9.61
C ARG A 755 -37.20 -1.68 10.40
N GLY A 756 -38.25 -2.29 10.90
CA GLY A 756 -39.21 -1.63 11.77
C GLY A 756 -38.80 -1.66 13.24
N GLU A 757 -39.65 -1.10 14.10
CA GLU A 757 -39.35 -0.89 15.52
C GLU A 757 -39.25 -2.21 16.31
N ALA A 758 -39.98 -3.24 15.91
CA ALA A 758 -39.90 -4.57 16.53
C ALA A 758 -38.73 -5.42 15.98
N GLY A 759 -37.88 -4.84 15.12
CA GLY A 759 -36.70 -5.48 14.53
C GLY A 759 -36.97 -6.35 13.30
N GLU A 760 -38.22 -6.42 12.86
CA GLU A 760 -38.64 -7.08 11.64
C GLU A 760 -38.02 -6.40 10.41
N GLN A 761 -37.63 -7.19 9.40
CA GLN A 761 -36.92 -6.70 8.22
C GLN A 761 -37.60 -7.13 6.94
N TRP A 762 -37.55 -6.27 5.92
CA TRP A 762 -38.03 -6.57 4.58
C TRP A 762 -37.22 -5.81 3.52
N PRO A 763 -36.99 -6.40 2.34
CA PRO A 763 -36.38 -5.70 1.22
C PRO A 763 -37.40 -4.78 0.54
N VAL A 764 -36.92 -3.64 0.02
CA VAL A 764 -37.70 -2.67 -0.74
C VAL A 764 -36.88 -2.22 -1.95
N PRO A 765 -37.40 -2.31 -3.19
CA PRO A 765 -36.73 -1.79 -4.38
C PRO A 765 -36.37 -0.30 -4.28
N ALA A 766 -35.28 0.13 -4.90
CA ALA A 766 -34.75 1.49 -4.76
C ALA A 766 -35.75 2.60 -5.12
N ASP A 767 -36.49 2.42 -6.22
CA ASP A 767 -37.48 3.37 -6.72
C ASP A 767 -38.73 3.41 -5.81
N GLU A 768 -39.08 2.30 -5.18
CA GLU A 768 -40.14 2.23 -4.19
C GLU A 768 -39.70 2.85 -2.87
N PHE A 769 -38.45 2.63 -2.47
CA PHE A 769 -37.89 3.21 -1.27
C PHE A 769 -37.93 4.74 -1.32
N ALA A 770 -37.49 5.32 -2.44
CA ALA A 770 -37.52 6.77 -2.67
C ALA A 770 -38.94 7.37 -2.68
N ARG A 771 -39.97 6.56 -2.97
CA ARG A 771 -41.38 6.99 -2.96
C ARG A 771 -42.04 6.81 -1.58
N ARG A 772 -41.64 5.78 -0.83
CA ARG A 772 -42.28 5.36 0.43
C ARG A 772 -41.61 5.89 1.69
N TYR A 773 -40.39 6.39 1.59
CA TYR A 773 -39.60 6.84 2.73
C TYR A 773 -38.93 8.18 2.46
N ALA A 774 -38.91 9.04 3.48
CA ALA A 774 -38.18 10.31 3.46
C ALA A 774 -37.14 10.33 4.58
N GLU A 775 -36.01 10.99 4.37
CA GLU A 775 -34.99 11.16 5.42
C GLU A 775 -35.60 11.79 6.67
N PHE A 776 -35.34 11.18 7.82
CA PHE A 776 -35.82 11.72 9.09
C PHE A 776 -35.07 13.02 9.40
N ARG A 777 -35.81 14.15 9.41
CA ARG A 777 -35.30 15.43 9.91
C ARG A 777 -35.87 15.64 11.32
N PRO A 778 -35.07 15.53 12.39
CA PRO A 778 -35.55 15.87 13.71
C PRO A 778 -36.03 17.34 13.74
N PRO A 779 -37.13 17.66 14.43
CA PRO A 779 -37.60 19.04 14.57
C PRO A 779 -36.48 19.91 15.18
N GLU A 780 -36.21 21.08 14.59
CA GLU A 780 -35.14 22.00 15.00
C GLU A 780 -35.19 22.40 16.49
N GLU A 781 -36.35 22.27 17.13
CA GLU A 781 -36.55 22.59 18.55
C GLU A 781 -35.93 21.59 19.53
N SER A 782 -35.54 20.39 19.09
CA SER A 782 -34.94 19.39 19.98
C SER A 782 -33.48 19.65 20.35
N ARG A 783 -32.77 20.53 19.62
CA ARG A 783 -31.39 20.95 19.98
C ARG A 783 -31.32 21.93 21.16
N VAL A 784 -32.43 22.52 21.57
CA VAL A 784 -32.47 23.50 22.66
C VAL A 784 -32.78 22.85 24.01
N LEU A 785 -33.43 21.68 24.03
CA LEU A 785 -33.92 21.06 25.27
C LEU A 785 -32.91 20.17 26.01
N ASP A 786 -31.81 19.75 25.37
CA ASP A 786 -30.77 18.93 26.03
C ASP A 786 -29.60 19.74 26.62
N ARG A 787 -29.61 21.07 26.44
CA ARG A 787 -28.70 21.99 27.16
C ARG A 787 -29.23 22.43 28.53
N GLY A 788 -30.36 21.86 28.95
CA GLY A 788 -31.13 22.32 30.09
C GLY A 788 -31.55 21.21 31.04
N LYS A 789 -30.70 20.23 31.34
CA LYS A 789 -30.80 19.40 32.55
C LYS A 789 -29.51 18.61 32.84
N GLN A 790 -28.81 19.13 33.85
CA GLN A 790 -27.73 18.56 34.69
C GLN A 790 -26.30 18.67 34.18
#